data_AF-A0A7S0VS26-F1
#
_entry.id   AF-A0A7S0VS26-F1
#
_cell.length_a   1.000
_cell.length_b   1.000
_cell.length_c   1.000
_cell.angle_alpha   90.00
_cell.angle_beta   90.00
_cell.angle_gamma   90.00
#
_symmetry.space_group_name_H-M   'P 1'
#
loop_
_entity.id
_entity.type
_entity.pdbx_description
1 polymer ?
#
loop_
_entity_poly.entity_id
_entity_poly.type
_entity_poly.pdbx_seq_one_letter_code
_entity_poly.pdbx_strand_id
1 'polypeptide(L)'
;WRIQRRHGFDLIFIIKRMTRGNLRRSAALLQKVRGLGESNVATGSAKLFDMSKSSAAFNRQLSTLSSQFSSHSSFLTRFEKCSAFPSVSAVRYVSLEALKPSDVFEPRHNSSNDEDIADMVKVAGFSSLDALIDATVPQAIRRRDGMPMGKYTEPFTEQAFLKYFKTMASKNVLRKNVIGMGYYGTYLPTVILRNVLENPGWYTQYTPYQAEISQGRLESLLNFQTMICDLTGLPVSNASLLDEATAAAEAMGMCLSLSRGKKPRFLISASCHPQTIAVCQTRADGLGMTVEVLPDSEIANRLSKDVGGVLVQYPATDGSISDYSALVAAAHGVGAKVCAATDLLALTMLKPPGEWGADIAVGSAQRFGVPMGYGGPHAGFLACCDDHKRLMPGRVIGVSQDATGKPALRMAMQTREQHIRRDKATSNICTAQALLANIAALYAVYHGPEGLLRIATRVHGLASVFAAGVVGKLGGGVGGAGAGEGPFFTLASSSPFFDTVTVSIVAGKGKGGKTLDADAVVAAALEKGFNIRKVSDTQVGVSFDETSELADVDLLLQAFYQAAYTGNAGSSSSAPTFPPSASTWAEDSTVAALETLPANFTRQSKFLEHRVFNSYHCEHEMLRYLKRLENRDLSLCHSMIPLGSCTMKLNATTEMIPITWPEFADMHPFCPVDQAAGFQQLFHDLAQQLCAVTGFDAVSFQPNSGAAGEYAGLMAIRAYHAANGEAHRNVC
;
A
#
# COMPACT_ATOMS: atom_id res chain seq x y z
N TRP A 1 19.86 -39.28 34.69
CA TRP A 1 19.95 -40.73 34.95
C TRP A 1 19.27 -41.45 33.78
N ARG A 2 19.93 -42.37 33.07
CA ARG A 2 19.80 -43.85 33.23
C ARG A 2 18.33 -44.31 33.09
N ILE A 3 17.86 -45.13 32.14
CA ILE A 3 18.45 -46.17 31.24
C ILE A 3 17.42 -46.36 30.08
N GLN A 4 17.74 -46.70 28.81
CA GLN A 4 19.02 -46.95 28.12
C GLN A 4 18.99 -46.48 26.64
N ARG A 5 20.18 -46.32 26.05
CA ARG A 5 20.47 -46.33 24.60
C ARG A 5 20.29 -47.75 24.01
N ARG A 6 19.56 -47.88 22.90
CA ARG A 6 19.78 -48.86 21.79
C ARG A 6 18.97 -48.43 20.57
N HIS A 7 19.38 -48.84 19.36
CA HIS A 7 18.79 -48.49 18.05
C HIS A 7 19.00 -47.05 17.54
N GLY A 8 20.20 -46.51 17.72
CA GLY A 8 20.76 -45.56 16.76
C GLY A 8 21.69 -46.28 15.79
N PHE A 9 21.16 -46.91 14.73
CA PHE A 9 21.88 -47.41 13.54
C PHE A 9 20.88 -48.05 12.55
N ASP A 10 20.11 -47.26 11.78
CA ASP A 10 19.40 -47.79 10.59
C ASP A 10 18.88 -46.77 9.54
N LEU A 11 19.30 -45.49 9.59
CA LEU A 11 18.86 -44.48 8.59
C LEU A 11 19.95 -44.05 7.58
N ILE A 12 21.14 -44.64 7.64
CA ILE A 12 22.28 -44.32 6.75
C ILE A 12 22.47 -45.38 5.64
N PHE A 13 21.83 -46.56 5.75
CA PHE A 13 22.04 -47.65 4.80
C PHE A 13 21.09 -47.67 3.59
N ILE A 14 19.93 -47.00 3.67
CA ILE A 14 18.95 -46.94 2.58
C ILE A 14 19.32 -45.86 1.54
N ILE A 15 19.82 -44.69 1.98
CA ILE A 15 20.20 -43.57 1.09
C ILE A 15 21.41 -43.92 0.19
N LYS A 16 22.29 -44.82 0.63
CA LYS A 16 23.47 -45.26 -0.14
C LYS A 16 23.17 -46.29 -1.24
N ARG A 17 21.94 -46.82 -1.35
CA ARG A 17 21.58 -47.85 -2.34
C ARG A 17 20.70 -47.35 -3.50
N MET A 18 19.96 -46.25 -3.33
CA MET A 18 19.19 -45.66 -4.44
C MET A 18 20.01 -44.75 -5.37
N THR A 19 21.14 -44.22 -4.92
CA THR A 19 22.00 -43.28 -5.69
C THR A 19 22.99 -43.95 -6.65
N ARG A 20 22.98 -45.29 -6.79
CA ARG A 20 23.83 -46.03 -7.75
C ARG A 20 23.09 -46.64 -8.96
N GLY A 21 21.77 -46.45 -9.06
CA GLY A 21 20.95 -47.00 -10.17
C GLY A 21 20.93 -46.15 -11.45
N ASN A 22 20.78 -44.82 -11.33
CA ASN A 22 20.41 -43.97 -12.47
C ASN A 22 21.54 -43.09 -13.06
N LEU A 23 22.77 -43.17 -12.54
CA LEU A 23 23.92 -42.39 -13.03
C LEU A 23 24.71 -43.07 -14.17
N ARG A 24 24.10 -44.05 -14.86
CA ARG A 24 24.69 -44.76 -16.02
C ARG A 24 23.91 -44.66 -17.34
N ARG A 25 22.88 -43.81 -17.44
CA ARG A 25 22.16 -43.57 -18.71
C ARG A 25 22.21 -42.14 -19.26
N SER A 26 22.74 -41.16 -18.52
CA SER A 26 22.82 -39.76 -18.98
C SER A 26 24.19 -39.34 -19.52
N ALA A 27 25.21 -40.21 -19.47
CA ALA A 27 26.58 -39.90 -19.91
C ALA A 27 26.84 -40.11 -21.42
N ALA A 28 25.84 -40.57 -22.19
CA ALA A 28 25.97 -40.90 -23.62
C ALA A 28 25.33 -39.87 -24.58
N LEU A 29 24.68 -38.82 -24.07
CA LEU A 29 23.96 -37.83 -24.90
C LEU A 29 24.54 -36.40 -24.84
N LEU A 30 25.62 -36.18 -24.07
CA LEU A 30 26.25 -34.86 -23.89
C LEU A 30 27.67 -34.77 -24.48
N GLN A 31 27.93 -35.52 -25.56
CA GLN A 31 29.18 -35.45 -26.32
C GLN A 31 28.96 -35.16 -27.82
N LYS A 32 28.01 -34.26 -28.15
CA LYS A 32 27.78 -33.87 -29.56
C LYS A 32 27.32 -32.42 -29.84
N VAL A 33 27.26 -31.51 -28.85
CA VAL A 33 26.75 -30.12 -29.05
C VAL A 33 27.60 -29.02 -28.38
N ARG A 34 28.83 -29.30 -27.93
CA ARG A 34 29.78 -28.25 -27.49
C ARG A 34 31.19 -28.51 -27.98
N GLY A 35 31.41 -28.20 -29.25
CA GLY A 35 32.71 -27.88 -29.81
C GLY A 35 32.60 -26.55 -30.57
N LEU A 36 33.67 -25.74 -30.53
CA LEU A 36 33.81 -24.38 -31.09
C LEU A 36 33.20 -23.26 -30.24
N GLY A 37 34.04 -22.36 -29.71
CA GLY A 37 33.58 -21.22 -28.92
C GLY A 37 34.59 -20.29 -28.23
N GLU A 38 35.89 -20.31 -28.55
CA GLU A 38 36.91 -19.30 -28.16
C GLU A 38 37.98 -19.27 -29.28
N SER A 39 38.63 -18.16 -29.70
CA SER A 39 38.67 -16.77 -29.20
C SER A 39 39.04 -15.75 -30.31
N ASN A 40 38.91 -14.44 -29.99
CA ASN A 40 39.30 -13.19 -30.68
C ASN A 40 40.31 -13.19 -31.85
N VAL A 41 40.09 -12.31 -32.85
CA VAL A 41 41.02 -11.24 -33.34
C VAL A 41 40.21 -10.19 -34.16
N ALA A 42 40.72 -8.96 -34.31
CA ALA A 42 39.99 -7.74 -34.72
C ALA A 42 40.14 -7.30 -36.20
N THR A 43 39.54 -6.14 -36.51
CA THR A 43 39.68 -5.24 -37.69
C THR A 43 38.83 -5.53 -38.94
N GLY A 44 38.40 -4.47 -39.63
CA GLY A 44 37.82 -4.55 -40.99
C GLY A 44 36.63 -3.62 -41.27
N SER A 45 36.87 -2.49 -41.93
CA SER A 45 35.87 -1.47 -42.27
C SER A 45 34.99 -1.81 -43.50
N ALA A 46 33.78 -1.20 -43.51
CA ALA A 46 33.14 -0.52 -44.65
C ALA A 46 32.17 -1.24 -45.64
N LYS A 47 31.11 -0.46 -45.96
CA LYS A 47 30.24 -0.41 -47.16
C LYS A 47 29.11 -1.42 -47.40
N LEU A 48 27.88 -0.90 -47.22
CA LEU A 48 26.82 -0.74 -48.25
C LEU A 48 26.75 -1.79 -49.38
N PHE A 49 25.60 -2.47 -49.51
CA PHE A 49 24.87 -2.55 -50.78
C PHE A 49 23.36 -2.82 -50.58
N ASP A 50 22.54 -2.17 -51.40
CA ASP A 50 21.09 -2.38 -51.54
C ASP A 50 20.81 -3.58 -52.46
N MET A 51 19.79 -4.39 -52.14
CA MET A 51 19.13 -5.26 -53.11
C MET A 51 17.62 -5.42 -52.83
N SER A 52 16.85 -4.58 -53.50
CA SER A 52 15.44 -4.86 -53.81
C SER A 52 15.25 -6.09 -54.72
N LYS A 53 14.02 -6.61 -54.76
CA LYS A 53 13.48 -7.71 -55.61
C LYS A 53 13.76 -9.16 -55.16
N SER A 54 12.73 -9.83 -54.63
CA SER A 54 12.01 -10.88 -55.37
C SER A 54 10.85 -11.45 -54.53
N SER A 55 9.61 -11.28 -54.98
CA SER A 55 8.41 -11.84 -54.31
C SER A 55 7.26 -12.07 -55.31
N ALA A 56 7.55 -12.72 -56.45
CA ALA A 56 6.54 -12.96 -57.48
C ALA A 56 6.86 -14.18 -58.38
N ALA A 57 6.86 -15.40 -57.83
CA ALA A 57 6.71 -16.65 -58.61
C ALA A 57 6.59 -17.90 -57.70
N PHE A 58 5.38 -18.30 -57.28
CA PHE A 58 5.04 -19.73 -57.08
C PHE A 58 3.53 -19.97 -56.98
N ASN A 59 2.80 -19.74 -58.08
CA ASN A 59 1.38 -20.10 -58.16
C ASN A 59 0.96 -20.31 -59.64
N ARG A 60 1.23 -21.50 -60.18
CA ARG A 60 0.69 -22.06 -61.45
C ARG A 60 1.28 -23.45 -61.74
N GLN A 61 0.50 -24.51 -61.51
CA GLN A 61 0.40 -25.70 -62.39
C GLN A 61 -0.58 -26.74 -61.80
N LEU A 62 -1.20 -27.51 -62.70
CA LEU A 62 -2.11 -28.66 -62.49
C LEU A 62 -3.62 -28.37 -62.47
N SER A 63 -4.14 -27.92 -63.62
CA SER A 63 -5.52 -28.21 -64.02
C SER A 63 -5.61 -28.38 -65.56
N THR A 64 -5.57 -29.63 -66.03
CA THR A 64 -6.11 -30.12 -67.33
C THR A 64 -5.64 -31.56 -67.54
N LEU A 65 -6.54 -32.54 -67.48
CA LEU A 65 -6.58 -33.77 -68.29
C LEU A 65 -7.63 -34.74 -67.74
N SER A 66 -8.84 -34.72 -68.29
CA SER A 66 -9.61 -35.92 -68.71
C SER A 66 -11.07 -35.56 -68.97
N SER A 67 -11.50 -35.74 -70.22
CA SER A 67 -12.89 -35.76 -70.63
C SER A 67 -13.00 -36.74 -71.81
N GLN A 68 -14.11 -37.49 -71.86
CA GLN A 68 -14.45 -38.49 -72.89
C GLN A 68 -13.66 -39.82 -72.81
N PHE A 69 -14.32 -40.85 -72.27
CA PHE A 69 -14.80 -41.97 -73.08
C PHE A 69 -15.99 -42.63 -72.38
N SER A 70 -16.93 -43.20 -73.15
CA SER A 70 -18.20 -43.72 -72.66
C SER A 70 -18.51 -45.12 -73.19
N SER A 71 -19.35 -45.85 -72.43
CA SER A 71 -20.24 -46.96 -72.84
C SER A 71 -19.79 -48.41 -72.56
N HIS A 72 -20.82 -49.24 -72.29
CA HIS A 72 -20.84 -50.70 -72.15
C HIS A 72 -20.08 -51.32 -70.96
N SER A 73 -20.51 -52.43 -70.34
CA SER A 73 -21.84 -53.05 -70.19
C SER A 73 -21.74 -54.04 -69.01
N SER A 74 -22.87 -54.44 -68.42
CA SER A 74 -22.93 -55.43 -67.33
C SER A 74 -22.28 -56.78 -67.68
N PHE A 75 -21.61 -57.44 -66.71
CA PHE A 75 -21.81 -58.87 -66.37
C PHE A 75 -20.99 -59.30 -65.12
N LEU A 76 -21.38 -60.42 -64.50
CA LEU A 76 -20.68 -61.21 -63.46
C LEU A 76 -20.67 -60.73 -61.99
N THR A 77 -21.80 -61.00 -61.34
CA THR A 77 -21.94 -61.66 -60.02
C THR A 77 -20.69 -62.14 -59.26
N ARG A 78 -20.54 -61.60 -58.04
CA ARG A 78 -20.64 -62.35 -56.75
C ARG A 78 -19.75 -63.60 -56.59
N PHE A 79 -18.53 -63.43 -56.07
CA PHE A 79 -17.88 -64.45 -55.23
C PHE A 79 -17.09 -63.85 -54.06
N GLU A 80 -17.20 -64.53 -52.92
CA GLU A 80 -16.35 -64.55 -51.71
C GLU A 80 -16.02 -63.29 -50.87
N LYS A 81 -16.62 -63.32 -49.66
CA LYS A 81 -16.06 -62.79 -48.42
C LYS A 81 -14.71 -63.48 -48.12
N CYS A 82 -13.61 -62.72 -48.04
CA CYS A 82 -12.68 -62.73 -46.90
C CYS A 82 -11.42 -61.89 -47.17
N SER A 83 -11.37 -60.69 -46.59
CA SER A 83 -10.11 -60.04 -46.17
C SER A 83 -10.45 -58.82 -45.32
N ALA A 84 -10.42 -59.01 -43.99
CA ALA A 84 -10.53 -57.91 -43.06
C ALA A 84 -9.21 -57.11 -43.06
N PHE A 85 -9.16 -56.05 -43.88
CA PHE A 85 -8.23 -54.96 -43.67
C PHE A 85 -8.95 -53.86 -42.89
N PRO A 86 -8.45 -53.43 -41.71
CA PRO A 86 -8.98 -52.26 -41.04
C PRO A 86 -8.83 -51.06 -41.97
N SER A 87 -9.94 -50.37 -42.25
CA SER A 87 -9.92 -49.16 -43.06
C SER A 87 -8.97 -48.13 -42.45
N VAL A 88 -8.11 -47.56 -43.31
CA VAL A 88 -7.24 -46.40 -43.12
C VAL A 88 -7.53 -45.62 -41.83
N SER A 89 -6.53 -45.56 -40.94
CA SER A 89 -6.57 -44.83 -39.66
C SER A 89 -7.28 -43.49 -39.80
N ALA A 90 -8.45 -43.35 -39.18
CA ALA A 90 -9.20 -42.11 -39.17
C ALA A 90 -8.38 -41.03 -38.45
N VAL A 91 -7.75 -40.14 -39.23
CA VAL A 91 -7.03 -38.98 -38.72
C VAL A 91 -8.05 -38.07 -38.05
N ARG A 92 -8.13 -38.13 -36.71
CA ARG A 92 -8.95 -37.21 -35.93
C ARG A 92 -8.31 -35.84 -35.98
N TYR A 93 -8.80 -34.99 -36.87
CA TYR A 93 -8.50 -33.56 -36.86
C TYR A 93 -9.04 -32.96 -35.57
N VAL A 94 -8.15 -32.38 -34.76
CA VAL A 94 -8.55 -31.55 -33.62
C VAL A 94 -8.98 -30.20 -34.19
N SER A 95 -10.15 -29.70 -33.82
CA SER A 95 -10.62 -28.38 -34.26
C SER A 95 -9.76 -27.28 -33.64
N LEU A 96 -9.64 -26.13 -34.32
CA LEU A 96 -8.98 -24.94 -33.77
C LEU A 96 -9.62 -24.54 -32.42
N GLU A 97 -10.93 -24.70 -32.30
CA GLU A 97 -11.69 -24.42 -31.08
C GLU A 97 -11.24 -25.31 -29.90
N ALA A 98 -11.03 -26.61 -30.13
CA ALA A 98 -10.54 -27.53 -29.12
C ALA A 98 -9.04 -27.34 -28.77
N LEU A 99 -8.35 -26.40 -29.43
CA LEU A 99 -6.98 -25.98 -29.12
C LEU A 99 -6.92 -24.62 -28.41
N LYS A 100 -8.06 -23.94 -28.20
CA LYS A 100 -8.11 -22.72 -27.38
C LYS A 100 -7.85 -23.02 -25.90
N PRO A 101 -7.34 -22.05 -25.12
CA PRO A 101 -7.21 -22.20 -23.67
C PRO A 101 -8.56 -22.49 -23.00
N SER A 102 -8.55 -23.34 -21.97
CA SER A 102 -9.74 -23.73 -21.21
C SER A 102 -9.95 -22.94 -19.91
N ASP A 103 -9.01 -22.08 -19.52
CA ASP A 103 -9.03 -21.24 -18.32
C ASP A 103 -9.74 -19.88 -18.57
N VAL A 104 -10.96 -19.94 -19.10
CA VAL A 104 -11.84 -18.79 -19.31
C VAL A 104 -12.49 -18.32 -18.00
N PHE A 105 -12.41 -17.01 -17.74
CA PHE A 105 -12.85 -16.39 -16.49
C PHE A 105 -14.36 -16.09 -16.42
N GLU A 106 -14.99 -15.72 -17.53
CA GLU A 106 -16.41 -15.33 -17.57
C GLU A 106 -17.36 -16.35 -16.90
N PRO A 107 -17.32 -17.67 -17.21
CA PRO A 107 -18.17 -18.68 -16.55
C PRO A 107 -17.72 -19.02 -15.11
N ARG A 108 -16.73 -18.32 -14.56
CA ARG A 108 -16.37 -18.34 -13.12
C ARG A 108 -16.92 -17.12 -12.39
N HIS A 109 -17.00 -15.98 -13.08
CA HIS A 109 -17.58 -14.74 -12.54
C HIS A 109 -19.12 -14.75 -12.60
N ASN A 110 -19.67 -15.17 -13.74
CA ASN A 110 -21.11 -15.31 -13.97
C ASN A 110 -21.52 -16.74 -13.64
N SER A 111 -22.39 -16.92 -12.65
CA SER A 111 -22.80 -18.24 -12.16
C SER A 111 -23.82 -18.96 -13.05
N SER A 112 -24.52 -18.20 -13.91
CA SER A 112 -25.64 -18.70 -14.71
C SER A 112 -25.17 -19.18 -16.07
N ASN A 113 -25.58 -20.39 -16.44
CA ASN A 113 -25.39 -20.93 -17.79
C ASN A 113 -26.58 -20.58 -18.72
N ASP A 114 -26.51 -20.96 -20.00
CA ASP A 114 -27.55 -20.64 -20.99
C ASP A 114 -28.95 -21.18 -20.62
N GLU A 115 -29.03 -22.35 -19.96
CA GLU A 115 -30.29 -22.93 -19.48
C GLU A 115 -30.84 -22.11 -18.30
N ASP A 116 -29.99 -21.75 -17.32
CA ASP A 116 -30.38 -20.88 -16.20
C ASP A 116 -30.91 -19.52 -16.70
N ILE A 117 -30.21 -18.93 -17.67
CA ILE A 117 -30.59 -17.65 -18.29
C ILE A 117 -31.94 -17.79 -19.00
N ALA A 118 -32.13 -18.83 -19.79
CA ALA A 118 -33.39 -19.09 -20.51
C ALA A 118 -34.58 -19.26 -19.55
N ASP A 119 -34.40 -19.98 -18.44
CA ASP A 119 -35.45 -20.14 -17.42
C ASP A 119 -35.71 -18.83 -16.65
N MET A 120 -34.67 -18.07 -16.27
CA MET A 120 -34.85 -16.79 -15.58
C MET A 120 -35.57 -15.74 -16.44
N VAL A 121 -35.21 -15.57 -17.72
CA VAL A 121 -35.88 -14.59 -18.59
C VAL A 121 -37.34 -14.98 -18.85
N LYS A 122 -37.61 -16.28 -18.97
CA LYS A 122 -38.98 -16.82 -19.09
C LYS A 122 -39.81 -16.56 -17.83
N VAL A 123 -39.24 -16.71 -16.63
CA VAL A 123 -39.89 -16.33 -15.35
C VAL A 123 -40.15 -14.82 -15.29
N ALA A 124 -39.23 -14.00 -15.82
CA ALA A 124 -39.41 -12.56 -15.95
C ALA A 124 -40.41 -12.13 -17.05
N GLY A 125 -40.92 -13.06 -17.86
CA GLY A 125 -41.90 -12.79 -18.93
C GLY A 125 -41.30 -12.43 -20.29
N PHE A 126 -40.00 -12.65 -20.50
CA PHE A 126 -39.27 -12.32 -21.73
C PHE A 126 -38.80 -13.56 -22.49
N SER A 127 -38.64 -13.43 -23.81
CA SER A 127 -38.19 -14.52 -24.69
C SER A 127 -36.67 -14.71 -24.74
N SER A 128 -35.90 -13.72 -24.30
CA SER A 128 -34.43 -13.73 -24.28
C SER A 128 -33.89 -12.67 -23.31
N LEU A 129 -32.59 -12.74 -23.01
CA LEU A 129 -31.91 -11.69 -22.26
C LEU A 129 -31.93 -10.35 -23.01
N ASP A 130 -31.73 -10.36 -24.34
CA ASP A 130 -31.83 -9.15 -25.17
C ASP A 130 -33.22 -8.49 -25.06
N ALA A 131 -34.30 -9.28 -25.08
CA ALA A 131 -35.66 -8.75 -24.94
C ALA A 131 -35.90 -8.10 -23.57
N LEU A 132 -35.32 -8.66 -22.50
CA LEU A 132 -35.32 -8.04 -21.17
C LEU A 132 -34.52 -6.73 -21.16
N ILE A 133 -33.34 -6.69 -21.79
CA ILE A 133 -32.52 -5.47 -21.89
C ILE A 133 -33.22 -4.39 -22.75
N ASP A 134 -33.84 -4.75 -23.88
CA ASP A 134 -34.59 -3.84 -24.75
C ASP A 134 -35.77 -3.17 -24.03
N ALA A 135 -36.42 -3.90 -23.11
CA ALA A 135 -37.51 -3.37 -22.28
C ALA A 135 -37.03 -2.58 -21.05
N THR A 136 -35.79 -2.79 -20.60
CA THR A 136 -35.25 -2.21 -19.37
C THR A 136 -34.40 -0.94 -19.61
N VAL A 137 -33.56 -0.94 -20.66
CA VAL A 137 -32.59 0.14 -20.93
C VAL A 137 -33.10 1.02 -22.08
N PRO A 138 -33.37 2.33 -21.86
CA PRO A 138 -33.87 3.19 -22.92
C PRO A 138 -32.95 3.28 -24.13
N GLN A 139 -33.50 3.02 -25.32
CA GLN A 139 -32.76 2.96 -26.59
C GLN A 139 -32.01 4.25 -26.97
N ALA A 140 -32.36 5.39 -26.36
CA ALA A 140 -31.71 6.68 -26.57
C ALA A 140 -30.36 6.81 -25.83
N ILE A 141 -30.12 6.01 -24.78
CA ILE A 141 -28.87 6.00 -24.01
C ILE A 141 -28.07 4.68 -24.15
N ARG A 142 -28.60 3.70 -24.89
CA ARG A 142 -27.95 2.41 -25.10
C ARG A 142 -26.84 2.52 -26.15
N ARG A 143 -25.61 2.12 -25.78
CA ARG A 143 -24.49 1.91 -26.72
C ARG A 143 -24.88 0.82 -27.75
N ARG A 144 -24.61 1.07 -29.04
CA ARG A 144 -24.97 0.16 -30.15
C ARG A 144 -23.77 -0.58 -30.76
N ASP A 145 -22.59 -0.02 -30.55
CA ASP A 145 -21.28 -0.56 -30.88
C ASP A 145 -20.66 -1.33 -29.71
N GLY A 146 -19.64 -2.15 -29.99
CA GLY A 146 -18.83 -2.77 -28.93
C GLY A 146 -18.08 -1.71 -28.11
N MET A 147 -17.71 -2.05 -26.87
CA MET A 147 -16.86 -1.15 -26.08
C MET A 147 -15.46 -1.04 -26.73
N PRO A 148 -14.89 0.17 -26.90
CA PRO A 148 -13.61 0.39 -27.58
C PRO A 148 -12.43 0.04 -26.65
N MET A 149 -12.34 -1.21 -26.22
CA MET A 149 -11.36 -1.71 -25.23
C MET A 149 -9.93 -1.87 -25.80
N GLY A 150 -9.72 -1.59 -27.08
CA GLY A 150 -8.41 -1.62 -27.72
C GLY A 150 -7.75 -2.99 -27.60
N LYS A 151 -6.55 -3.05 -27.00
CA LYS A 151 -5.81 -4.29 -26.76
C LYS A 151 -6.48 -5.25 -25.75
N TYR A 152 -7.53 -4.80 -25.04
CA TYR A 152 -8.34 -5.57 -24.10
C TYR A 152 -9.70 -6.00 -24.67
N THR A 153 -9.92 -5.85 -25.99
CA THR A 153 -11.15 -6.31 -26.65
C THR A 153 -11.28 -7.83 -26.58
N GLU A 154 -10.15 -8.55 -26.72
CA GLU A 154 -10.07 -9.98 -26.44
C GLU A 154 -9.75 -10.19 -24.95
N PRO A 155 -10.51 -11.02 -24.21
CA PRO A 155 -10.28 -11.22 -22.79
C PRO A 155 -9.01 -12.05 -22.53
N PHE A 156 -8.34 -11.77 -21.41
CA PHE A 156 -7.31 -12.67 -20.90
C PHE A 156 -7.93 -13.90 -20.25
N THR A 157 -7.26 -15.04 -20.42
CA THR A 157 -7.44 -16.21 -19.56
C THR A 157 -6.90 -15.91 -18.15
N GLU A 158 -7.31 -16.65 -17.13
CA GLU A 158 -6.83 -16.42 -15.76
C GLU A 158 -5.30 -16.51 -15.64
N GLN A 159 -4.67 -17.48 -16.31
CA GLN A 159 -3.22 -17.62 -16.30
C GLN A 159 -2.53 -16.53 -17.15
N ALA A 160 -3.15 -16.10 -18.24
CA ALA A 160 -2.65 -14.99 -19.05
C ALA A 160 -2.67 -13.67 -18.28
N PHE A 161 -3.73 -13.42 -17.50
CA PHE A 161 -3.84 -12.25 -16.60
C PHE A 161 -2.70 -12.22 -15.59
N LEU A 162 -2.46 -13.31 -14.84
CA LEU A 162 -1.39 -13.36 -13.83
C LEU A 162 0.00 -13.16 -14.46
N LYS A 163 0.26 -13.77 -15.63
CA LYS A 163 1.52 -13.58 -16.36
C LYS A 163 1.68 -12.14 -16.85
N TYR A 164 0.61 -11.52 -17.34
CA TYR A 164 0.61 -10.13 -17.78
C TYR A 164 0.87 -9.18 -16.61
N PHE A 165 0.14 -9.34 -15.50
CA PHE A 165 0.33 -8.56 -14.28
C PHE A 165 1.73 -8.74 -13.69
N LYS A 166 2.30 -9.96 -13.68
CA LYS A 166 3.66 -10.15 -13.15
C LYS A 166 4.71 -9.48 -14.05
N THR A 167 4.50 -9.45 -15.36
CA THR A 167 5.34 -8.74 -16.34
C THR A 167 5.23 -7.21 -16.21
N MET A 168 4.07 -6.70 -15.80
CA MET A 168 3.86 -5.29 -15.47
C MET A 168 4.54 -4.93 -14.14
N ALA A 169 4.29 -5.73 -13.10
CA ALA A 169 4.83 -5.57 -11.76
C ALA A 169 6.37 -5.59 -11.75
N SER A 170 7.01 -6.48 -12.50
CA SER A 170 8.47 -6.58 -12.62
C SER A 170 9.15 -5.37 -13.28
N LYS A 171 8.41 -4.35 -13.68
CA LYS A 171 8.94 -3.04 -14.11
C LYS A 171 9.13 -2.07 -12.96
N ASN A 172 8.52 -2.33 -11.80
CA ASN A 172 8.80 -1.58 -10.58
C ASN A 172 10.18 -2.00 -10.03
N VAL A 173 10.96 -1.03 -9.57
CA VAL A 173 12.31 -1.22 -9.04
C VAL A 173 12.25 -1.15 -7.52
N LEU A 174 12.30 -2.30 -6.87
CA LEU A 174 12.35 -2.37 -5.41
C LEU A 174 13.67 -1.77 -4.88
N ARG A 175 13.53 -0.76 -4.02
CA ARG A 175 14.60 -0.08 -3.28
C ARG A 175 14.25 -0.06 -1.79
N LYS A 176 15.25 0.08 -0.92
CA LYS A 176 14.96 0.33 0.49
C LYS A 176 14.57 1.79 0.67
N ASN A 177 13.42 2.05 1.29
CA ASN A 177 12.86 3.40 1.39
C ASN A 177 12.99 3.89 2.82
N VAL A 178 13.75 4.96 3.02
CA VAL A 178 13.92 5.65 4.31
C VAL A 178 13.52 7.13 4.17
N ILE A 179 12.48 7.38 3.36
CA ILE A 179 11.91 8.70 3.06
C ILE A 179 11.03 9.19 4.22
N GLY A 180 10.25 8.29 4.84
CA GLY A 180 9.28 8.60 5.89
C GLY A 180 8.05 9.33 5.34
N MET A 181 7.81 10.55 5.83
CA MET A 181 6.64 11.37 5.44
C MET A 181 5.29 10.64 5.66
N GLY A 182 5.16 9.83 6.70
CA GLY A 182 3.94 9.09 7.05
C GLY A 182 3.85 7.66 6.51
N TYR A 183 4.87 7.19 5.79
CA TYR A 183 4.96 5.82 5.26
C TYR A 183 6.30 5.18 5.65
N TYR A 184 6.25 4.00 6.25
CA TYR A 184 7.40 3.32 6.84
C TYR A 184 7.35 1.82 6.54
N GLY A 185 8.49 1.17 6.34
CA GLY A 185 8.57 -0.28 6.22
C GLY A 185 8.08 -0.99 7.48
N THR A 186 7.29 -2.05 7.30
CA THR A 186 6.81 -2.90 8.39
C THR A 186 6.67 -4.34 7.91
N TYR A 187 6.82 -5.30 8.83
CA TYR A 187 6.55 -6.70 8.56
C TYR A 187 5.10 -7.02 8.89
N LEU A 188 4.24 -7.17 7.87
CA LEU A 188 2.95 -7.82 8.03
C LEU A 188 3.17 -9.27 8.50
N PRO A 189 2.76 -9.66 9.74
CA PRO A 189 3.02 -11.00 10.24
C PRO A 189 2.37 -12.05 9.33
N THR A 190 3.11 -13.08 8.93
CA THR A 190 2.68 -14.03 7.90
C THR A 190 1.39 -14.79 8.26
N VAL A 191 1.12 -14.98 9.56
CA VAL A 191 -0.14 -15.52 10.07
C VAL A 191 -1.33 -14.58 9.82
N ILE A 192 -1.13 -13.26 9.87
CA ILE A 192 -2.15 -12.24 9.56
C ILE A 192 -2.30 -12.08 8.04
N LEU A 193 -1.18 -12.02 7.29
CA LEU A 193 -1.18 -12.03 5.82
C LEU A 193 -2.10 -13.14 5.28
N ARG A 194 -1.77 -14.38 5.64
CA ARG A 194 -2.40 -15.57 5.07
C ARG A 194 -3.84 -15.80 5.57
N ASN A 195 -4.13 -15.49 6.83
CA ASN A 195 -5.42 -15.81 7.44
C ASN A 195 -6.38 -14.62 7.57
N VAL A 196 -5.98 -13.42 7.12
CA VAL A 196 -6.83 -12.21 7.09
C VAL A 196 -6.78 -11.53 5.71
N LEU A 197 -5.62 -11.05 5.27
CA LEU A 197 -5.52 -10.30 4.00
C LEU A 197 -5.79 -11.20 2.78
N GLU A 198 -5.28 -12.43 2.80
CA GLU A 198 -5.46 -13.43 1.74
C GLU A 198 -6.68 -14.36 1.99
N ASN A 199 -7.48 -14.10 3.04
CA ASN A 199 -8.60 -14.95 3.43
C ASN A 199 -9.95 -14.32 3.05
N PRO A 200 -10.73 -14.89 2.10
CA PRO A 200 -12.03 -14.34 1.71
C PRO A 200 -13.06 -14.35 2.84
N GLY A 201 -12.85 -15.12 3.91
CA GLY A 201 -13.62 -15.05 5.15
C GLY A 201 -13.47 -13.73 5.92
N TRP A 202 -12.54 -12.86 5.54
CA TRP A 202 -12.31 -11.53 6.13
C TRP A 202 -12.53 -10.37 5.17
N TYR A 203 -12.27 -10.53 3.87
CA TYR A 203 -12.35 -9.43 2.89
C TYR A 203 -13.64 -9.39 2.05
N THR A 204 -14.46 -10.45 2.03
CA THR A 204 -15.68 -10.47 1.17
C THR A 204 -16.95 -9.95 1.86
N GLN A 205 -16.96 -9.84 3.19
CA GLN A 205 -18.04 -9.18 3.92
C GLN A 205 -17.90 -7.65 3.88
N TYR A 206 -19.04 -6.96 3.94
CA TYR A 206 -19.08 -5.49 3.94
C TYR A 206 -19.28 -4.91 5.35
N THR A 207 -19.60 -3.61 5.41
CA THR A 207 -19.99 -2.88 6.63
C THR A 207 -20.89 -3.72 7.54
N PRO A 208 -20.63 -3.78 8.86
CA PRO A 208 -21.36 -4.63 9.81
C PRO A 208 -22.75 -4.07 10.18
N TYR A 209 -23.62 -3.88 9.18
CA TYR A 209 -24.99 -3.39 9.35
C TYR A 209 -25.86 -4.36 10.15
N GLN A 210 -25.68 -5.67 9.93
CA GLN A 210 -26.33 -6.75 10.68
C GLN A 210 -25.35 -7.24 11.75
N ALA A 211 -25.47 -6.73 12.97
CA ALA A 211 -24.43 -6.86 13.99
C ALA A 211 -24.27 -8.30 14.49
N GLU A 212 -25.37 -9.04 14.59
CA GLU A 212 -25.50 -10.41 15.10
C GLU A 212 -24.65 -11.40 14.30
N ILE A 213 -24.53 -11.17 12.98
CA ILE A 213 -23.72 -11.95 12.02
C ILE A 213 -22.42 -11.24 11.62
N SER A 214 -21.94 -10.34 12.49
CA SER A 214 -20.75 -9.51 12.27
C SER A 214 -19.88 -9.31 13.52
N GLN A 215 -20.08 -10.12 14.56
CA GLN A 215 -19.41 -9.93 15.86
C GLN A 215 -17.88 -10.11 15.79
N GLY A 216 -17.37 -10.83 14.78
CA GLY A 216 -15.94 -11.05 14.57
C GLY A 216 -15.21 -9.76 14.20
N ARG A 217 -15.59 -9.14 13.07
CA ARG A 217 -14.99 -7.86 12.66
C ARG A 217 -15.37 -6.70 13.57
N LEU A 218 -16.53 -6.75 14.25
CA LEU A 218 -16.87 -5.76 15.28
C LEU A 218 -15.92 -5.86 16.50
N GLU A 219 -15.53 -7.06 16.93
CA GLU A 219 -14.54 -7.24 18.02
C GLU A 219 -13.16 -6.71 17.59
N SER A 220 -12.73 -7.02 16.36
CA SER A 220 -11.46 -6.53 15.81
C SER A 220 -11.42 -5.00 15.64
N LEU A 221 -12.51 -4.37 15.19
CA LEU A 221 -12.63 -2.91 15.12
C LEU A 221 -12.72 -2.24 16.50
N LEU A 222 -13.27 -2.93 17.51
CA LEU A 222 -13.22 -2.44 18.89
C LEU A 222 -11.79 -2.53 19.44
N ASN A 223 -11.03 -3.60 19.12
CA ASN A 223 -9.61 -3.68 19.46
C ASN A 223 -8.82 -2.54 18.80
N PHE A 224 -9.11 -2.19 17.54
CA PHE A 224 -8.52 -1.03 16.87
C PHE A 224 -8.79 0.26 17.65
N GLN A 225 -10.05 0.53 18.00
CA GLN A 225 -10.40 1.71 18.79
C GLN A 225 -9.68 1.75 20.14
N THR A 226 -9.65 0.64 20.88
CA THR A 226 -8.95 0.54 22.17
C THR A 226 -7.45 0.80 22.01
N MET A 227 -6.82 0.23 20.97
CA MET A 227 -5.41 0.45 20.65
C MET A 227 -5.11 1.93 20.37
N ILE A 228 -5.94 2.61 19.56
CA ILE A 228 -5.76 4.04 19.30
C ILE A 228 -5.97 4.86 20.58
N CYS A 229 -7.01 4.57 21.39
CA CYS A 229 -7.25 5.27 22.65
C CYS A 229 -6.06 5.14 23.61
N ASP A 230 -5.58 3.91 23.86
CA ASP A 230 -4.46 3.63 24.75
C ASP A 230 -3.16 4.28 24.27
N LEU A 231 -2.87 4.22 22.97
CA LEU A 231 -1.65 4.81 22.42
C LEU A 231 -1.70 6.34 22.41
N THR A 232 -2.83 6.95 22.03
CA THR A 232 -2.97 8.43 21.97
C THR A 232 -3.28 9.10 23.30
N GLY A 233 -3.68 8.35 24.33
CA GLY A 233 -4.12 8.87 25.62
C GLY A 233 -5.49 9.56 25.58
N LEU A 234 -6.28 9.35 24.51
CA LEU A 234 -7.60 9.95 24.34
C LEU A 234 -8.72 8.92 24.52
N PRO A 235 -9.88 9.30 25.09
CA PRO A 235 -10.88 8.34 25.56
C PRO A 235 -11.73 7.68 24.46
N VAL A 236 -11.85 8.30 23.28
CA VAL A 236 -12.74 7.81 22.20
C VAL A 236 -12.01 7.86 20.86
N SER A 237 -12.06 6.76 20.09
CA SER A 237 -11.58 6.65 18.71
C SER A 237 -12.68 6.13 17.78
N ASN A 238 -12.55 6.40 16.48
CA ASN A 238 -13.40 5.82 15.44
C ASN A 238 -12.86 4.50 14.86
N ALA A 239 -13.70 3.83 14.06
CA ALA A 239 -13.40 2.61 13.33
C ALA A 239 -12.83 2.92 11.93
N SER A 240 -11.76 3.72 11.91
CA SER A 240 -10.98 4.23 10.76
C SER A 240 -11.59 5.34 9.89
N LEU A 241 -10.67 6.07 9.26
CA LEU A 241 -10.83 7.02 8.15
C LEU A 241 -9.99 6.54 6.94
N LEU A 242 -9.91 7.35 5.89
CA LEU A 242 -9.36 6.95 4.59
C LEU A 242 -7.82 6.92 4.54
N ASP A 243 -7.16 7.89 5.19
CA ASP A 243 -5.71 8.06 5.32
C ASP A 243 -5.43 9.14 6.40
N GLU A 244 -4.16 9.46 6.68
CA GLU A 244 -3.80 10.53 7.65
C GLU A 244 -4.25 11.94 7.20
N ALA A 245 -4.06 12.27 5.92
CA ALA A 245 -4.25 13.62 5.41
C ALA A 245 -5.73 14.03 5.43
N THR A 246 -6.61 13.09 5.09
CA THR A 246 -8.06 13.19 5.24
C THR A 246 -8.47 13.17 6.71
N ALA A 247 -7.82 12.37 7.58
CA ALA A 247 -8.09 12.40 9.02
C ALA A 247 -7.80 13.78 9.65
N ALA A 248 -6.70 14.42 9.27
CA ALA A 248 -6.36 15.77 9.68
C ALA A 248 -7.37 16.83 9.17
N ALA A 249 -7.82 16.70 7.93
CA ALA A 249 -8.86 17.59 7.39
C ALA A 249 -10.24 17.39 8.06
N GLU A 250 -10.56 16.15 8.45
CA GLU A 250 -11.75 15.84 9.26
C GLU A 250 -11.64 16.43 10.68
N ALA A 251 -10.45 16.38 11.31
CA ALA A 251 -10.21 17.06 12.59
C ALA A 251 -10.40 18.59 12.49
N MET A 252 -9.94 19.21 11.39
CA MET A 252 -10.18 20.62 11.08
C MET A 252 -11.69 20.93 10.92
N GLY A 253 -12.43 20.13 10.14
CA GLY A 253 -13.88 20.26 9.99
C GLY A 253 -14.67 20.03 11.30
N MET A 254 -14.17 19.13 12.15
CA MET A 254 -14.68 18.88 13.50
C MET A 254 -14.44 20.08 14.42
N CYS A 255 -13.30 20.77 14.33
CA CYS A 255 -13.05 22.03 15.05
C CYS A 255 -14.01 23.16 14.63
N LEU A 256 -14.26 23.31 13.32
CA LEU A 256 -15.27 24.25 12.81
C LEU A 256 -16.65 23.92 13.39
N SER A 257 -17.03 22.64 13.39
CA SER A 257 -18.31 22.14 13.91
C SER A 257 -18.46 22.35 15.41
N LEU A 258 -17.40 22.14 16.20
CA LEU A 258 -17.35 22.43 17.64
C LEU A 258 -17.59 23.92 17.91
N SER A 259 -17.03 24.81 17.10
CA SER A 259 -17.29 26.26 17.17
C SER A 259 -18.67 26.69 16.64
N ARG A 260 -19.46 25.76 16.09
CA ARG A 260 -20.72 26.02 15.36
C ARG A 260 -20.51 27.00 14.18
N GLY A 261 -19.40 26.87 13.46
CA GLY A 261 -19.04 27.74 12.33
C GLY A 261 -18.57 29.14 12.71
N LYS A 262 -18.50 29.50 14.00
CA LYS A 262 -18.16 30.86 14.45
C LYS A 262 -16.67 31.19 14.37
N LYS A 263 -15.81 30.19 14.17
CA LYS A 263 -14.35 30.31 14.17
C LYS A 263 -13.77 29.65 12.90
N PRO A 264 -13.79 30.36 11.75
CA PRO A 264 -13.46 29.79 10.45
C PRO A 264 -11.95 29.70 10.18
N ARG A 265 -11.09 30.30 11.02
CA ARG A 265 -9.63 30.22 10.86
C ARG A 265 -9.06 28.97 11.53
N PHE A 266 -8.12 28.32 10.86
CA PHE A 266 -7.42 27.15 11.36
C PHE A 266 -5.92 27.30 11.09
N LEU A 267 -5.09 27.09 12.10
CA LEU A 267 -3.63 27.22 11.98
C LEU A 267 -3.03 25.82 11.78
N ILE A 268 -2.03 25.70 10.91
CA ILE A 268 -1.33 24.44 10.66
C ILE A 268 0.17 24.66 10.81
N SER A 269 0.82 23.76 11.55
CA SER A 269 2.27 23.70 11.63
C SER A 269 2.89 23.42 10.26
N ALA A 270 3.89 24.20 9.87
CA ALA A 270 4.75 23.91 8.73
C ALA A 270 5.55 22.60 8.93
N SER A 271 5.64 22.11 10.18
CA SER A 271 6.25 20.84 10.58
C SER A 271 5.33 19.62 10.30
N CYS A 272 4.10 19.81 9.83
CA CYS A 272 3.23 18.72 9.35
C CYS A 272 3.74 18.11 8.02
N HIS A 273 3.30 16.89 7.70
CA HIS A 273 3.63 16.30 6.40
C HIS A 273 3.03 17.13 5.22
N PRO A 274 3.77 17.39 4.13
CA PRO A 274 3.32 18.27 3.05
C PRO A 274 1.98 17.88 2.42
N GLN A 275 1.72 16.58 2.25
CA GLN A 275 0.45 16.07 1.74
C GLN A 275 -0.72 16.29 2.72
N THR A 276 -0.45 16.22 4.03
CA THR A 276 -1.42 16.52 5.09
C THR A 276 -1.81 18.00 5.04
N ILE A 277 -0.84 18.90 4.88
CA ILE A 277 -1.08 20.34 4.69
C ILE A 277 -1.93 20.59 3.44
N ALA A 278 -1.57 20.00 2.29
CA ALA A 278 -2.26 20.20 1.02
C ALA A 278 -3.73 19.73 1.04
N VAL A 279 -4.02 18.58 1.65
CA VAL A 279 -5.41 18.08 1.80
C VAL A 279 -6.22 18.96 2.74
N CYS A 280 -5.63 19.42 3.86
CA CYS A 280 -6.28 20.39 4.75
C CYS A 280 -6.60 21.71 4.03
N GLN A 281 -5.66 22.28 3.27
CA GLN A 281 -5.92 23.49 2.46
C GLN A 281 -7.05 23.28 1.45
N THR A 282 -7.03 22.16 0.71
CA THR A 282 -8.06 21.79 -0.28
C THR A 282 -9.44 21.60 0.35
N ARG A 283 -9.50 21.06 1.57
CA ARG A 283 -10.75 20.86 2.33
C ARG A 283 -11.25 22.15 2.98
N ALA A 284 -10.34 23.04 3.39
CA ALA A 284 -10.69 24.33 3.98
C ALA A 284 -11.43 25.23 2.97
N ASP A 285 -10.91 25.31 1.74
CA ASP A 285 -11.55 26.05 0.63
C ASP A 285 -12.97 25.55 0.35
N GLY A 286 -13.17 24.23 0.29
CA GLY A 286 -14.50 23.60 0.12
C GLY A 286 -15.46 23.83 1.30
N LEU A 287 -14.94 24.11 2.50
CA LEU A 287 -15.73 24.40 3.72
C LEU A 287 -15.88 25.89 4.03
N GLY A 288 -15.32 26.79 3.22
CA GLY A 288 -15.30 28.24 3.49
C GLY A 288 -14.44 28.62 4.71
N MET A 289 -13.44 27.82 5.04
CA MET A 289 -12.47 28.07 6.10
C MET A 289 -11.22 28.76 5.56
N THR A 290 -10.50 29.46 6.45
CA THR A 290 -9.18 30.02 6.13
C THR A 290 -8.10 29.23 6.86
N VAL A 291 -7.23 28.56 6.12
CA VAL A 291 -6.04 27.88 6.66
C VAL A 291 -4.83 28.80 6.57
N GLU A 292 -4.04 28.84 7.64
CA GLU A 292 -2.75 29.53 7.67
C GLU A 292 -1.65 28.56 8.12
N VAL A 293 -0.58 28.43 7.33
CA VAL A 293 0.55 27.54 7.60
C VAL A 293 1.70 28.34 8.19
N LEU A 294 2.22 27.94 9.35
CA LEU A 294 3.15 28.73 10.16
C LEU A 294 4.27 27.84 10.76
N PRO A 295 5.49 28.36 10.95
CA PRO A 295 6.46 27.73 11.84
C PRO A 295 5.89 27.58 13.26
N ASP A 296 6.23 26.49 13.96
CA ASP A 296 5.69 26.20 15.31
C ASP A 296 5.88 27.35 16.31
N SER A 297 7.00 28.06 16.22
CA SER A 297 7.33 29.23 17.03
C SER A 297 6.42 30.45 16.81
N GLU A 298 5.72 30.53 15.68
CA GLU A 298 4.85 31.66 15.34
C GLU A 298 3.37 31.38 15.64
N ILE A 299 2.95 30.12 15.73
CA ILE A 299 1.53 29.73 15.90
C ILE A 299 0.90 30.45 17.09
N ALA A 300 1.57 30.47 18.24
CA ALA A 300 1.07 31.08 19.47
C ALA A 300 0.77 32.59 19.31
N ASN A 301 1.56 33.30 18.50
CA ASN A 301 1.40 34.74 18.23
C ASN A 301 0.22 35.05 17.29
N ARG A 302 -0.31 34.04 16.59
CA ARG A 302 -1.42 34.18 15.63
C ARG A 302 -2.77 33.70 16.20
N LEU A 303 -2.76 33.11 17.39
CA LEU A 303 -3.96 32.73 18.14
C LEU A 303 -4.86 33.93 18.42
N SER A 304 -6.14 33.78 18.11
CA SER A 304 -7.14 34.85 18.20
C SER A 304 -8.55 34.23 18.32
N LYS A 305 -9.56 35.03 18.71
CA LYS A 305 -10.91 34.50 19.07
C LYS A 305 -11.67 33.85 17.91
N ASP A 306 -11.25 34.12 16.67
CA ASP A 306 -11.74 33.58 15.40
C ASP A 306 -11.01 32.29 14.95
N VAL A 307 -9.94 31.89 15.64
CA VAL A 307 -9.23 30.62 15.42
C VAL A 307 -10.01 29.48 16.09
N GLY A 308 -10.46 28.53 15.27
CA GLY A 308 -11.22 27.34 15.68
C GLY A 308 -10.33 26.21 16.17
N GLY A 309 -9.15 26.06 15.57
CA GLY A 309 -8.17 25.07 15.99
C GLY A 309 -6.79 25.24 15.37
N VAL A 310 -5.89 24.37 15.82
CA VAL A 310 -4.49 24.27 15.43
C VAL A 310 -4.18 22.81 15.13
N LEU A 311 -3.46 22.52 14.04
CA LEU A 311 -2.87 21.22 13.76
C LEU A 311 -1.34 21.26 13.94
N VAL A 312 -0.81 20.33 14.71
CA VAL A 312 0.63 20.08 14.89
C VAL A 312 0.96 18.62 14.55
N GLN A 313 2.23 18.30 14.33
CA GLN A 313 2.70 16.92 14.09
C GLN A 313 3.66 16.48 15.20
N TYR A 314 3.54 15.24 15.66
CA TYR A 314 4.28 14.70 16.81
C TYR A 314 4.61 13.20 16.61
N PRO A 315 5.85 12.83 16.24
CA PRO A 315 6.97 13.69 15.83
C PRO A 315 6.67 14.52 14.57
N ALA A 316 7.44 15.58 14.36
CA ALA A 316 7.37 16.43 13.17
C ALA A 316 7.82 15.71 11.90
N THR A 317 7.50 16.30 10.74
CA THR A 317 7.89 15.79 9.41
C THR A 317 9.40 15.68 9.21
N ASP A 318 10.21 16.47 9.92
CA ASP A 318 11.67 16.42 9.91
C ASP A 318 12.25 15.49 11.00
N GLY A 319 11.37 14.83 11.76
CA GLY A 319 11.69 13.94 12.87
C GLY A 319 11.78 14.60 14.25
N SER A 320 11.76 15.93 14.33
CA SER A 320 11.90 16.64 15.60
C SER A 320 10.69 16.45 16.53
N ILE A 321 10.94 16.43 17.83
CA ILE A 321 9.92 16.31 18.87
C ILE A 321 9.87 17.61 19.67
N SER A 322 8.68 18.23 19.70
CA SER A 322 8.42 19.52 20.34
C SER A 322 7.44 19.38 21.50
N ASP A 323 7.60 20.20 22.55
CA ASP A 323 6.67 20.24 23.69
C ASP A 323 5.55 21.24 23.43
N TYR A 324 4.39 20.72 23.04
CA TYR A 324 3.22 21.55 22.71
C TYR A 324 2.39 21.97 23.93
N SER A 325 2.77 21.64 25.17
CA SER A 325 1.98 21.92 26.37
C SER A 325 1.66 23.42 26.54
N ALA A 326 2.62 24.30 26.23
CA ALA A 326 2.43 25.75 26.28
C ALA A 326 1.51 26.27 25.15
N LEU A 327 1.62 25.68 23.95
CA LEU A 327 0.75 26.01 22.81
C LEU A 327 -0.70 25.59 23.08
N VAL A 328 -0.92 24.42 23.70
CA VAL A 328 -2.24 23.96 24.15
C VAL A 328 -2.87 24.95 25.12
N ALA A 329 -2.14 25.37 26.16
CA ALA A 329 -2.64 26.33 27.13
C ALA A 329 -3.05 27.67 26.47
N ALA A 330 -2.24 28.18 25.53
CA ALA A 330 -2.55 29.39 24.78
C ALA A 330 -3.78 29.22 23.85
N ALA A 331 -3.87 28.09 23.14
CA ALA A 331 -4.99 27.79 22.25
C ALA A 331 -6.31 27.65 23.02
N HIS A 332 -6.30 26.92 24.14
CA HIS A 332 -7.45 26.80 25.03
C HIS A 332 -7.86 28.16 25.63
N GLY A 333 -6.89 29.05 25.92
CA GLY A 333 -7.15 30.41 26.39
C GLY A 333 -7.97 31.29 25.43
N VAL A 334 -7.86 31.07 24.11
CA VAL A 334 -8.76 31.69 23.10
C VAL A 334 -9.97 30.80 22.73
N GLY A 335 -10.08 29.62 23.33
CA GLY A 335 -11.09 28.60 23.04
C GLY A 335 -10.92 27.93 21.67
N ALA A 336 -9.69 27.86 21.15
CA ALA A 336 -9.33 27.02 20.02
C ALA A 336 -9.06 25.59 20.48
N LYS A 337 -9.05 24.64 19.55
CA LYS A 337 -8.77 23.21 19.79
C LYS A 337 -7.44 22.78 19.20
N VAL A 338 -6.69 21.90 19.87
CA VAL A 338 -5.40 21.40 19.37
C VAL A 338 -5.54 19.97 18.85
N CYS A 339 -5.17 19.79 17.59
CA CYS A 339 -5.14 18.52 16.87
C CYS A 339 -3.68 18.07 16.71
N ALA A 340 -3.38 16.81 17.02
CA ALA A 340 -2.05 16.22 16.88
C ALA A 340 -2.07 15.13 15.80
N ALA A 341 -1.39 15.35 14.67
CA ALA A 341 -1.04 14.27 13.74
C ALA A 341 0.16 13.50 14.33
N THR A 342 0.07 12.18 14.45
CA THR A 342 1.01 11.40 15.30
C THR A 342 1.22 9.98 14.81
N ASP A 343 2.36 9.39 15.19
CA ASP A 343 2.80 8.05 14.82
C ASP A 343 2.60 7.04 15.97
N LEU A 344 1.87 5.95 15.70
CA LEU A 344 1.50 4.96 16.72
C LEU A 344 2.69 4.18 17.30
N LEU A 345 3.78 3.98 16.54
CA LEU A 345 4.98 3.31 17.03
C LEU A 345 5.80 4.25 17.92
N ALA A 346 5.94 5.52 17.51
CA ALA A 346 6.58 6.56 18.31
C ALA A 346 5.87 6.72 19.67
N LEU A 347 4.53 6.69 19.69
CA LEU A 347 3.73 6.78 20.92
C LEU A 347 3.88 5.59 21.89
N THR A 348 4.59 4.52 21.54
CA THR A 348 4.98 3.49 22.53
C THR A 348 6.09 3.97 23.46
N MET A 349 6.92 4.92 23.01
CA MET A 349 8.03 5.51 23.75
C MET A 349 7.78 6.98 24.16
N LEU A 350 6.95 7.70 23.39
CA LEU A 350 6.67 9.12 23.59
C LEU A 350 5.41 9.37 24.42
N LYS A 351 5.47 10.41 25.26
CA LYS A 351 4.36 10.95 26.04
C LYS A 351 3.23 11.34 25.07
N PRO A 352 2.07 10.67 25.13
CA PRO A 352 1.07 10.76 24.07
C PRO A 352 0.22 12.03 24.12
N PRO A 353 -0.45 12.41 23.01
CA PRO A 353 -1.19 13.67 22.88
C PRO A 353 -2.18 14.00 24.01
N GLY A 354 -2.91 13.00 24.51
CA GLY A 354 -3.83 13.20 25.63
C GLY A 354 -3.17 13.64 26.93
N GLU A 355 -1.90 13.29 27.18
CA GLU A 355 -1.16 13.63 28.40
C GLU A 355 -0.51 15.02 28.37
N TRP A 356 -0.41 15.65 27.21
CA TRP A 356 -0.02 17.06 27.08
C TRP A 356 -1.19 17.98 26.66
N GLY A 357 -2.41 17.43 26.57
CA GLY A 357 -3.66 18.18 26.50
C GLY A 357 -4.21 18.43 25.08
N ALA A 358 -3.80 17.65 24.08
CA ALA A 358 -4.45 17.67 22.77
C ALA A 358 -5.95 17.31 22.88
N ASP A 359 -6.78 17.96 22.08
CA ASP A 359 -8.23 17.69 22.02
C ASP A 359 -8.58 16.53 21.08
N ILE A 360 -7.75 16.35 20.05
CA ILE A 360 -7.92 15.40 18.93
C ILE A 360 -6.53 14.86 18.56
N ALA A 361 -6.41 13.56 18.30
CA ALA A 361 -5.24 12.94 17.69
C ALA A 361 -5.63 12.21 16.39
N VAL A 362 -4.81 12.32 15.36
CA VAL A 362 -4.99 11.71 14.04
C VAL A 362 -3.67 11.11 13.55
N GLY A 363 -3.72 10.27 12.52
CA GLY A 363 -2.52 9.68 11.95
C GLY A 363 -2.85 8.48 11.06
N SER A 364 -1.79 7.79 10.63
CA SER A 364 -1.87 6.52 9.92
C SER A 364 -1.58 5.34 10.85
N ALA A 365 -2.35 4.25 10.72
CA ALA A 365 -2.03 2.96 11.35
C ALA A 365 -1.19 2.04 10.43
N GLN A 366 -0.65 2.55 9.32
CA GLN A 366 0.07 1.76 8.30
C GLN A 366 1.19 0.90 8.88
N ARG A 367 2.13 1.49 9.64
CA ARG A 367 3.33 0.81 10.12
C ARG A 367 3.08 -0.27 11.20
N PHE A 368 1.82 -0.55 11.52
CA PHE A 368 1.42 -1.71 12.31
C PHE A 368 1.03 -2.85 11.36
N GLY A 369 2.02 -3.35 10.61
CA GLY A 369 1.87 -4.53 9.77
C GLY A 369 1.03 -4.35 8.51
N VAL A 370 0.81 -3.14 7.98
CA VAL A 370 0.18 -2.94 6.66
C VAL A 370 1.24 -2.50 5.63
N PRO A 371 1.43 -3.19 4.49
CA PRO A 371 2.40 -2.79 3.47
C PRO A 371 2.15 -1.38 2.92
N MET A 372 3.19 -0.70 2.43
CA MET A 372 3.08 0.70 1.95
C MET A 372 2.17 0.86 0.72
N GLY A 373 2.06 -0.17 -0.12
CA GLY A 373 1.09 -0.26 -1.22
C GLY A 373 1.14 0.88 -2.23
N TYR A 374 2.29 1.56 -2.38
CA TYR A 374 2.44 2.79 -3.15
C TYR A 374 1.43 3.90 -2.77
N GLY A 375 1.04 3.94 -1.50
CA GLY A 375 0.17 4.97 -0.91
C GLY A 375 -1.09 4.43 -0.23
N GLY A 376 -1.40 3.14 -0.34
CA GLY A 376 -2.54 2.55 0.37
C GLY A 376 -2.92 1.15 -0.09
N PRO A 377 -4.03 0.59 0.46
CA PRO A 377 -4.88 1.21 1.48
C PRO A 377 -4.29 1.13 2.90
N HIS A 378 -4.50 2.18 3.72
CA HIS A 378 -4.10 2.22 5.13
C HIS A 378 -5.22 2.81 5.98
N ALA A 379 -5.41 2.33 7.21
CA ALA A 379 -6.38 2.93 8.11
C ALA A 379 -5.85 4.23 8.71
N GLY A 380 -6.40 5.36 8.26
CA GLY A 380 -6.32 6.61 9.02
C GLY A 380 -7.12 6.47 10.32
N PHE A 381 -6.73 7.17 11.39
CA PHE A 381 -7.48 7.18 12.66
C PHE A 381 -7.82 8.61 13.10
N LEU A 382 -8.89 8.73 13.91
CA LEU A 382 -9.16 9.93 14.70
C LEU A 382 -9.67 9.53 16.09
N ALA A 383 -8.96 10.02 17.12
CA ALA A 383 -9.37 9.98 18.51
C ALA A 383 -9.57 11.39 19.08
N CYS A 384 -10.45 11.53 20.08
CA CYS A 384 -10.75 12.83 20.70
C CYS A 384 -11.21 12.70 22.16
N CYS A 385 -11.28 13.84 22.86
CA CYS A 385 -11.97 13.95 24.15
C CYS A 385 -13.44 13.49 24.07
N ASP A 386 -13.97 12.94 25.17
CA ASP A 386 -15.30 12.31 25.21
C ASP A 386 -16.43 13.29 24.87
N ASP A 387 -16.32 14.55 25.31
CA ASP A 387 -17.27 15.63 25.01
C ASP A 387 -17.48 15.87 23.51
N HIS A 388 -16.44 15.60 22.70
CA HIS A 388 -16.47 15.85 21.26
C HIS A 388 -17.05 14.68 20.45
N LYS A 389 -17.27 13.49 21.03
CA LYS A 389 -17.65 12.25 20.31
C LYS A 389 -18.91 12.34 19.44
N ARG A 390 -19.84 13.26 19.76
CA ARG A 390 -21.05 13.50 18.96
C ARG A 390 -20.77 14.14 17.60
N LEU A 391 -19.59 14.71 17.39
CA LEU A 391 -19.13 15.29 16.12
C LEU A 391 -18.07 14.44 15.41
N MET A 392 -17.71 13.28 15.98
CA MET A 392 -16.71 12.38 15.39
C MET A 392 -17.11 11.95 13.97
N PRO A 393 -16.19 11.97 12.99
CA PRO A 393 -16.40 11.45 11.64
C PRO A 393 -16.35 9.92 11.61
N GLY A 394 -17.05 9.32 10.65
CA GLY A 394 -17.03 7.89 10.41
C GLY A 394 -17.72 7.03 11.48
N ARG A 395 -17.50 5.72 11.38
CA ARG A 395 -18.17 4.70 12.20
C ARG A 395 -17.51 4.62 13.58
N VAL A 396 -18.27 4.25 14.60
CA VAL A 396 -17.75 3.96 15.95
C VAL A 396 -18.40 2.66 16.41
N ILE A 397 -17.60 1.70 16.85
CA ILE A 397 -18.08 0.47 17.48
C ILE A 397 -18.30 0.73 18.96
N GLY A 398 -19.45 0.30 19.48
CA GLY A 398 -19.80 0.39 20.89
C GLY A 398 -20.23 -0.96 21.44
N VAL A 399 -19.96 -1.17 22.72
CA VAL A 399 -20.52 -2.28 23.51
C VAL A 399 -21.97 -1.96 23.83
N SER A 400 -22.83 -2.95 23.66
CA SER A 400 -24.26 -2.93 23.94
C SER A 400 -24.67 -4.29 24.55
N GLN A 401 -25.97 -4.60 24.58
CA GLN A 401 -26.48 -5.88 25.08
C GLN A 401 -27.46 -6.50 24.08
N ASP A 402 -27.45 -7.82 23.97
CA ASP A 402 -28.44 -8.58 23.19
C ASP A 402 -29.77 -8.75 23.95
N ALA A 403 -30.77 -9.35 23.30
CA ALA A 403 -32.08 -9.62 23.90
C ALA A 403 -32.05 -10.59 25.11
N THR A 404 -30.92 -11.25 25.37
CA THR A 404 -30.67 -12.11 26.55
C THR A 404 -29.82 -11.42 27.64
N GLY A 405 -29.49 -10.13 27.45
CA GLY A 405 -28.67 -9.35 28.38
C GLY A 405 -27.16 -9.59 28.25
N LYS A 406 -26.70 -10.35 27.26
CA LYS A 406 -25.26 -10.61 27.05
C LYS A 406 -24.60 -9.40 26.37
N PRO A 407 -23.35 -9.05 26.72
CA PRO A 407 -22.59 -8.05 25.99
C PRO A 407 -22.47 -8.41 24.50
N ALA A 408 -22.85 -7.47 23.63
CA ALA A 408 -22.80 -7.61 22.18
C ALA A 408 -22.32 -6.30 21.55
N LEU A 409 -21.63 -6.37 20.42
CA LEU A 409 -21.04 -5.22 19.75
C LEU A 409 -21.95 -4.71 18.63
N ARG A 410 -21.95 -3.39 18.37
CA ARG A 410 -22.64 -2.79 17.22
C ARG A 410 -22.00 -1.48 16.79
N MET A 411 -22.37 -0.98 15.61
CA MET A 411 -22.14 0.42 15.27
C MET A 411 -22.99 1.33 16.18
N ALA A 412 -22.36 2.34 16.76
CA ALA A 412 -22.91 3.25 17.76
C ALA A 412 -22.97 4.70 17.24
N MET A 413 -23.96 5.46 17.74
CA MET A 413 -24.19 6.86 17.35
C MET A 413 -24.29 7.07 15.83
N GLN A 414 -24.91 6.12 15.11
CA GLN A 414 -25.00 6.10 13.63
C GLN A 414 -25.74 7.31 13.06
N THR A 415 -26.51 8.04 13.88
CA THR A 415 -27.14 9.31 13.50
C THR A 415 -26.13 10.40 13.13
N ARG A 416 -24.82 10.22 13.35
CA ARG A 416 -23.77 11.10 12.82
C ARG A 416 -23.51 10.91 11.32
N GLU A 417 -23.78 9.72 10.78
CA GLU A 417 -23.32 9.27 9.47
C GLU A 417 -24.25 9.70 8.31
N GLN A 418 -23.69 9.78 7.10
CA GLN A 418 -24.38 10.24 5.88
C GLN A 418 -25.69 9.48 5.57
N HIS A 419 -25.77 8.18 5.90
CA HIS A 419 -26.94 7.36 5.58
C HIS A 419 -28.18 7.70 6.42
N ILE A 420 -28.02 8.49 7.49
CA ILE A 420 -29.13 9.02 8.31
C ILE A 420 -29.24 10.53 8.14
N ARG A 421 -28.14 11.29 8.26
CA ARG A 421 -28.18 12.77 8.28
C ARG A 421 -27.84 13.45 6.96
N ARG A 422 -27.43 12.73 5.92
CA ARG A 422 -27.12 13.27 4.59
C ARG A 422 -26.19 14.49 4.67
N ASP A 423 -26.61 15.63 4.15
CA ASP A 423 -25.92 16.93 4.17
C ASP A 423 -25.69 17.53 5.58
N LYS A 424 -26.32 16.96 6.62
CA LYS A 424 -26.13 17.33 8.03
C LYS A 424 -25.29 16.30 8.80
N ALA A 425 -24.68 15.33 8.13
CA ALA A 425 -23.77 14.37 8.75
C ALA A 425 -22.48 15.04 9.24
N THR A 426 -21.69 14.34 10.05
CA THR A 426 -20.38 14.84 10.51
C THR A 426 -19.29 14.77 9.43
N SER A 427 -19.46 13.89 8.44
CA SER A 427 -18.59 13.70 7.28
C SER A 427 -19.38 13.02 6.15
N ASN A 428 -18.89 13.12 4.91
CA ASN A 428 -19.43 12.35 3.78
C ASN A 428 -18.91 10.90 3.72
N ILE A 429 -17.96 10.51 4.58
CA ILE A 429 -17.35 9.17 4.57
C ILE A 429 -18.40 8.05 4.71
N CYS A 430 -18.24 7.00 3.90
CA CYS A 430 -19.07 5.80 3.92
C CYS A 430 -18.19 4.55 3.95
N THR A 431 -17.60 4.18 2.83
CA THR A 431 -16.48 3.24 2.82
C THR A 431 -15.30 3.88 3.54
N ALA A 432 -14.68 3.10 4.43
CA ALA A 432 -13.48 3.43 5.18
C ALA A 432 -12.54 2.21 5.09
N GLN A 433 -11.52 2.13 5.95
CA GLN A 433 -10.41 1.19 5.79
C GLN A 433 -10.47 0.02 6.79
N ALA A 434 -11.67 -0.56 6.96
CA ALA A 434 -11.98 -1.50 8.04
C ALA A 434 -11.10 -2.77 8.05
N LEU A 435 -10.77 -3.34 6.88
CA LEU A 435 -9.88 -4.51 6.81
C LEU A 435 -8.45 -4.18 7.29
N LEU A 436 -7.97 -2.98 6.98
CA LEU A 436 -6.61 -2.54 7.34
C LEU A 436 -6.56 -2.09 8.80
N ALA A 437 -7.65 -1.53 9.32
CA ALA A 437 -7.82 -1.28 10.76
C ALA A 437 -7.81 -2.60 11.55
N ASN A 438 -8.45 -3.65 11.03
CA ASN A 438 -8.38 -4.99 11.62
C ASN A 438 -6.94 -5.54 11.60
N ILE A 439 -6.21 -5.41 10.49
CA ILE A 439 -4.81 -5.85 10.41
C ILE A 439 -3.95 -5.11 11.46
N ALA A 440 -4.06 -3.78 11.56
CA ALA A 440 -3.30 -2.99 12.55
C ALA A 440 -3.66 -3.37 14.01
N ALA A 441 -4.94 -3.61 14.30
CA ALA A 441 -5.36 -4.10 15.62
C ALA A 441 -4.82 -5.51 15.92
N LEU A 442 -4.82 -6.41 14.92
CA LEU A 442 -4.31 -7.77 15.06
C LEU A 442 -2.79 -7.81 15.18
N TYR A 443 -2.07 -6.88 14.54
CA TYR A 443 -0.64 -6.64 14.76
C TYR A 443 -0.38 -6.26 16.22
N ALA A 444 -1.08 -5.26 16.75
CA ALA A 444 -0.95 -4.88 18.17
C ALA A 444 -1.35 -6.02 19.13
N VAL A 445 -2.33 -6.86 18.77
CA VAL A 445 -2.69 -8.07 19.53
C VAL A 445 -1.59 -9.15 19.47
N TYR A 446 -0.89 -9.29 18.34
CA TYR A 446 0.18 -10.27 18.17
C TYR A 446 1.44 -9.91 18.96
N HIS A 447 1.85 -8.64 18.87
CA HIS A 447 3.06 -8.14 19.51
C HIS A 447 2.85 -7.80 21.00
N GLY A 448 1.66 -7.33 21.37
CA GLY A 448 1.39 -6.78 22.69
C GLY A 448 2.20 -5.50 22.99
N PRO A 449 2.00 -4.86 24.16
CA PRO A 449 2.72 -3.63 24.50
C PRO A 449 4.25 -3.84 24.49
N GLU A 450 4.72 -4.95 25.06
CA GLU A 450 6.15 -5.30 25.10
C GLU A 450 6.76 -5.54 23.71
N GLY A 451 6.01 -6.13 22.78
CA GLY A 451 6.50 -6.37 21.42
C GLY A 451 6.59 -5.09 20.62
N LEU A 452 5.58 -4.22 20.71
CA LEU A 452 5.59 -2.92 20.06
C LEU A 452 6.71 -2.02 20.63
N LEU A 453 6.90 -2.02 21.95
CA LEU A 453 8.01 -1.28 22.59
C LEU A 453 9.38 -1.79 22.12
N ARG A 454 9.61 -3.11 22.05
CA ARG A 454 10.86 -3.67 21.50
C ARG A 454 11.13 -3.23 20.07
N ILE A 455 10.09 -3.17 19.23
CA ILE A 455 10.21 -2.69 17.85
C ILE A 455 10.59 -1.20 17.85
N ALA A 456 9.87 -0.37 18.61
CA ALA A 456 10.13 1.06 18.70
C ALA A 456 11.55 1.37 19.23
N THR A 457 11.98 0.72 20.31
CA THR A 457 13.35 0.89 20.86
C THR A 457 14.41 0.51 19.83
N ARG A 458 14.22 -0.60 19.09
CA ARG A 458 15.15 -1.01 18.03
C ARG A 458 15.22 0.02 16.90
N VAL A 459 14.08 0.54 16.45
CA VAL A 459 14.02 1.57 15.39
C VAL A 459 14.69 2.86 15.84
N HIS A 460 14.39 3.31 17.06
CA HIS A 460 15.01 4.50 17.65
C HIS A 460 16.53 4.35 17.80
N GLY A 461 17.02 3.19 18.28
CA GLY A 461 18.45 2.91 18.38
C GLY A 461 19.18 2.95 17.03
N LEU A 462 18.57 2.41 15.96
CA LEU A 462 19.15 2.51 14.60
C LEU A 462 19.28 3.97 14.14
N ALA A 463 18.26 4.80 14.39
CA ALA A 463 18.29 6.23 14.10
C ALA A 463 19.37 6.96 14.94
N SER A 464 19.52 6.62 16.22
CA SER A 464 20.54 7.17 17.11
C SER A 464 21.97 6.79 16.71
N VAL A 465 22.22 5.54 16.30
CA VAL A 465 23.53 5.10 15.76
C VAL A 465 23.85 5.85 14.46
N PHE A 466 22.87 6.02 13.57
CA PHE A 466 23.05 6.81 12.35
C PHE A 466 23.39 8.27 12.66
N ALA A 467 22.61 8.93 13.52
CA ALA A 467 22.83 10.32 13.93
C ALA A 467 24.22 10.54 14.57
N ALA A 468 24.64 9.64 15.48
CA ALA A 468 25.97 9.68 16.09
C ALA A 468 27.09 9.49 15.05
N GLY A 469 26.91 8.56 14.09
CA GLY A 469 27.87 8.34 13.00
C GLY A 469 28.03 9.57 12.10
N VAL A 470 26.92 10.19 11.69
CA VAL A 470 26.91 11.39 10.83
C VAL A 470 27.56 12.59 11.53
N VAL A 471 27.22 12.86 12.79
CA VAL A 471 27.75 14.04 13.49
C VAL A 471 29.18 13.79 14.00
N GLY A 472 29.39 12.71 14.75
CA GLY A 472 30.62 12.50 15.50
C GLY A 472 31.77 11.94 14.67
N LYS A 473 31.48 11.06 13.71
CA LYS A 473 32.53 10.33 12.96
C LYS A 473 32.75 10.94 11.58
N LEU A 474 31.67 11.24 10.84
CA LEU A 474 31.74 11.97 9.56
C LEU A 474 31.97 13.49 9.74
N GLY A 475 31.44 14.10 10.82
CA GLY A 475 31.67 15.51 11.14
C GLY A 475 32.90 15.80 12.01
N GLY A 476 33.48 14.80 12.69
CA GLY A 476 34.53 14.98 13.71
C GLY A 476 35.92 14.43 13.38
N GLY A 477 36.14 13.89 12.18
CA GLY A 477 37.47 13.47 11.71
C GLY A 477 37.89 12.02 12.00
N VAL A 478 36.98 11.15 12.45
CA VAL A 478 37.30 9.73 12.68
C VAL A 478 37.23 8.97 11.36
N GLY A 479 38.40 8.79 10.72
CA GLY A 479 38.53 8.08 9.44
C GLY A 479 39.48 8.73 8.41
N GLY A 480 40.33 9.68 8.83
CA GLY A 480 41.33 10.27 7.92
C GLY A 480 40.85 11.50 7.13
N ALA A 481 39.82 12.20 7.61
CA ALA A 481 39.82 13.66 7.42
C ALA A 481 40.96 14.21 8.30
N GLY A 482 41.92 14.90 7.68
CA GLY A 482 43.08 15.41 8.40
C GLY A 482 42.67 16.51 9.38
N ALA A 483 43.43 16.68 10.46
CA ALA A 483 43.24 17.80 11.38
C ALA A 483 43.33 19.13 10.60
N GLY A 484 42.17 19.76 10.36
CA GLY A 484 42.05 20.99 9.56
C GLY A 484 40.80 21.07 8.66
N GLU A 485 40.13 19.96 8.36
CA GLU A 485 38.87 19.95 7.59
C GLU A 485 37.68 19.84 8.56
N GLY A 486 36.71 20.78 8.46
CA GLY A 486 35.56 20.88 9.39
C GLY A 486 34.43 19.87 9.14
N PRO A 487 33.35 19.90 9.93
CA PRO A 487 32.23 18.98 9.77
C PRO A 487 31.53 19.18 8.43
N PHE A 488 31.32 18.10 7.67
CA PHE A 488 30.50 18.11 6.46
C PHE A 488 28.99 18.12 6.75
N PHE A 489 28.59 17.58 7.91
CA PHE A 489 27.20 17.32 8.28
C PHE A 489 26.94 17.68 9.74
N THR A 490 25.73 18.18 10.03
CA THR A 490 25.19 18.40 11.38
C THR A 490 23.73 17.93 11.44
N LEU A 491 23.14 17.77 12.63
CA LEU A 491 21.68 17.65 12.73
C LEU A 491 21.03 19.00 12.41
N ALA A 492 19.86 18.97 11.76
CA ALA A 492 19.07 20.16 11.47
C ALA A 492 18.41 20.77 12.72
N SER A 493 18.18 19.96 13.75
CA SER A 493 17.61 20.37 15.03
C SER A 493 18.39 19.73 16.19
N SER A 494 18.44 20.42 17.31
CA SER A 494 18.91 19.88 18.60
C SER A 494 17.77 19.25 19.42
N SER A 495 16.54 19.28 18.93
CA SER A 495 15.41 18.58 19.54
C SER A 495 15.59 17.05 19.45
N PRO A 496 15.06 16.28 20.40
CA PRO A 496 15.04 14.82 20.29
C PRO A 496 14.22 14.38 19.07
N PHE A 497 14.47 13.16 18.61
CA PHE A 497 13.78 12.51 17.50
C PHE A 497 13.38 11.08 17.88
N PHE A 498 12.47 10.48 17.11
CA PHE A 498 12.14 9.06 17.25
C PHE A 498 12.95 8.22 16.24
N ASP A 499 12.50 8.15 14.99
CA ASP A 499 13.09 7.31 13.95
C ASP A 499 13.67 8.10 12.76
N THR A 500 13.38 9.40 12.71
CA THR A 500 13.63 10.27 11.57
C THR A 500 14.70 11.29 11.93
N VAL A 501 15.78 11.29 11.16
CA VAL A 501 16.94 12.17 11.36
C VAL A 501 17.08 13.08 10.15
N THR A 502 16.86 14.39 10.35
CA THR A 502 17.17 15.40 9.31
C THR A 502 18.58 15.92 9.50
N VAL A 503 19.42 15.69 8.49
CA VAL A 503 20.82 16.10 8.43
C VAL A 503 20.94 17.37 7.60
N SER A 504 21.58 18.40 8.17
CA SER A 504 22.00 19.60 7.46
C SER A 504 23.41 19.45 6.92
N ILE A 505 23.63 19.96 5.71
CA ILE A 505 24.90 19.98 5.02
C ILE A 505 25.59 21.31 5.34
N VAL A 506 26.80 21.24 5.90
CA VAL A 506 27.55 22.44 6.27
C VAL A 506 28.19 23.03 5.00
N ALA A 507 27.92 24.31 4.74
CA ALA A 507 28.22 24.91 3.45
C ALA A 507 29.72 25.11 3.19
N GLY A 508 30.14 24.77 1.96
CA GLY A 508 31.39 25.27 1.38
C GLY A 508 32.54 24.25 1.32
N LYS A 509 32.55 23.47 0.24
CA LYS A 509 33.59 22.49 -0.17
C LYS A 509 33.55 21.15 0.58
N GLY A 510 32.91 20.17 -0.05
CA GLY A 510 33.32 18.76 0.07
C GLY A 510 34.79 18.59 -0.32
N LYS A 511 35.39 17.46 0.08
CA LYS A 511 36.86 17.33 0.12
C LYS A 511 37.52 17.65 -1.23
N GLY A 512 38.54 18.51 -1.19
CA GLY A 512 39.25 18.98 -2.39
C GLY A 512 38.54 20.11 -3.16
N GLY A 513 37.52 20.76 -2.60
CA GLY A 513 36.87 21.92 -3.21
C GLY A 513 35.57 21.65 -3.95
N LYS A 514 35.02 20.44 -3.83
CA LYS A 514 33.84 19.99 -4.58
C LYS A 514 32.53 20.52 -3.96
N THR A 515 31.50 20.72 -4.79
CA THR A 515 30.17 21.06 -4.29
C THR A 515 29.53 19.83 -3.63
N LEU A 516 29.14 19.99 -2.37
CA LEU A 516 28.34 19.05 -1.60
C LEU A 516 26.99 19.73 -1.32
N ASP A 517 25.91 19.09 -1.75
CA ASP A 517 24.52 19.50 -1.56
C ASP A 517 23.65 18.25 -1.41
N ALA A 518 22.34 18.43 -1.20
CA ALA A 518 21.43 17.32 -0.95
C ALA A 518 21.32 16.34 -2.13
N ASP A 519 21.49 16.81 -3.37
CA ASP A 519 21.42 15.95 -4.56
C ASP A 519 22.62 14.99 -4.61
N ALA A 520 23.82 15.44 -4.21
CA ALA A 520 25.00 14.57 -4.09
C ALA A 520 24.78 13.43 -3.07
N VAL A 521 24.12 13.72 -1.94
CA VAL A 521 23.82 12.72 -0.90
C VAL A 521 22.71 11.76 -1.34
N VAL A 522 21.66 12.27 -1.98
CA VAL A 522 20.58 11.45 -2.56
C VAL A 522 21.13 10.50 -3.63
N ALA A 523 21.98 10.98 -4.53
CA ALA A 523 22.61 10.16 -5.57
C ALA A 523 23.50 9.05 -4.96
N ALA A 524 24.34 9.39 -3.98
CA ALA A 524 25.18 8.40 -3.29
C ALA A 524 24.34 7.36 -2.52
N ALA A 525 23.22 7.75 -1.91
CA ALA A 525 22.31 6.82 -1.25
C ALA A 525 21.62 5.88 -2.25
N LEU A 526 21.22 6.40 -3.42
CA LEU A 526 20.62 5.61 -4.50
C LEU A 526 21.60 4.58 -5.08
N GLU A 527 22.89 4.91 -5.21
CA GLU A 527 23.96 3.96 -5.55
C GLU A 527 24.09 2.81 -4.53
N LYS A 528 23.83 3.08 -3.25
CA LYS A 528 23.75 2.07 -2.18
C LYS A 528 22.40 1.34 -2.11
N GLY A 529 21.43 1.71 -2.95
CA GLY A 529 20.11 1.06 -3.04
C GLY A 529 19.01 1.68 -2.18
N PHE A 530 19.24 2.88 -1.62
CA PHE A 530 18.30 3.59 -0.75
C PHE A 530 17.64 4.78 -1.45
N ASN A 531 16.35 4.98 -1.18
CA ASN A 531 15.71 6.28 -1.36
C ASN A 531 15.69 7.01 -0.02
N ILE A 532 16.30 8.20 0.05
CA ILE A 532 16.25 9.12 1.19
C ILE A 532 15.41 10.36 0.82
N ARG A 533 14.95 11.14 1.80
CA ARG A 533 14.17 12.35 1.53
C ARG A 533 15.10 13.54 1.24
N LYS A 534 14.98 14.18 0.08
CA LYS A 534 15.45 15.57 -0.09
C LYS A 534 14.48 16.51 0.62
N VAL A 535 14.95 17.25 1.63
CA VAL A 535 14.13 18.21 2.40
C VAL A 535 14.30 19.61 1.83
N SER A 536 15.54 19.98 1.49
CA SER A 536 15.90 21.20 0.76
C SER A 536 17.20 20.95 -0.01
N ASP A 537 17.79 21.96 -0.66
CA ASP A 537 19.10 21.82 -1.31
C ASP A 537 20.25 21.59 -0.32
N THR A 538 20.05 21.88 0.97
CA THR A 538 21.06 21.73 2.03
C THR A 538 20.65 20.76 3.14
N GLN A 539 19.51 20.06 3.00
CA GLN A 539 19.01 19.13 4.02
C GLN A 539 18.44 17.85 3.42
N VAL A 540 18.77 16.72 4.07
CA VAL A 540 18.24 15.40 3.75
C VAL A 540 17.67 14.73 5.00
N GLY A 541 16.55 14.04 4.86
CA GLY A 541 15.89 13.26 5.90
C GLY A 541 16.08 11.76 5.69
N VAL A 542 16.36 11.04 6.78
CA VAL A 542 16.47 9.58 6.80
C VAL A 542 15.56 9.06 7.90
N SER A 543 14.55 8.28 7.52
CA SER A 543 13.55 7.70 8.43
C SER A 543 13.75 6.19 8.55
N PHE A 544 14.13 5.71 9.72
CA PHE A 544 14.31 4.30 10.01
C PHE A 544 12.98 3.62 10.36
N ASP A 545 12.93 2.31 10.18
CA ASP A 545 11.70 1.53 10.36
C ASP A 545 11.96 0.09 10.83
N GLU A 546 10.89 -0.68 11.00
CA GLU A 546 10.97 -2.07 11.48
C GLU A 546 11.85 -2.95 10.58
N THR A 547 11.87 -2.68 9.27
CA THR A 547 12.63 -3.43 8.27
C THR A 547 14.10 -3.01 8.17
N SER A 548 14.46 -1.88 8.78
CA SER A 548 15.83 -1.36 8.80
C SER A 548 16.73 -2.24 9.68
N GLU A 549 18.00 -2.38 9.32
CA GLU A 549 19.02 -3.21 9.97
C GLU A 549 20.31 -2.41 10.23
N LEU A 550 21.20 -2.90 11.10
CA LEU A 550 22.51 -2.27 11.33
C LEU A 550 23.37 -2.19 10.05
N ALA A 551 23.24 -3.15 9.14
CA ALA A 551 23.92 -3.12 7.85
C ALA A 551 23.46 -1.95 6.96
N ASP A 552 22.20 -1.54 7.07
CA ASP A 552 21.69 -0.36 6.35
C ASP A 552 22.28 0.94 6.90
N VAL A 553 22.46 1.02 8.23
CA VAL A 553 23.11 2.17 8.88
C VAL A 553 24.55 2.31 8.38
N ASP A 554 25.32 1.22 8.29
CA ASP A 554 26.67 1.24 7.69
C ASP A 554 26.65 1.66 6.21
N LEU A 555 25.67 1.20 5.41
CA LEU A 555 25.54 1.58 3.99
C LEU A 555 25.15 3.04 3.80
N LEU A 556 24.25 3.58 4.63
CA LEU A 556 23.86 4.98 4.64
C LEU A 556 25.03 5.88 5.07
N LEU A 557 25.76 5.51 6.12
CA LEU A 557 26.98 6.23 6.53
C LEU A 557 28.05 6.24 5.42
N GLN A 558 28.23 5.12 4.71
CA GLN A 558 29.08 5.07 3.52
C GLN A 558 28.59 6.00 2.40
N ALA A 559 27.27 6.13 2.17
CA ALA A 559 26.72 7.04 1.17
C ALA A 559 27.02 8.51 1.52
N PHE A 560 26.82 8.91 2.78
CA PHE A 560 27.13 10.27 3.25
C PHE A 560 28.65 10.56 3.18
N TYR A 561 29.51 9.61 3.57
CA TYR A 561 30.95 9.72 3.40
C TYR A 561 31.36 9.85 1.93
N GLN A 562 30.79 9.01 1.05
CA GLN A 562 31.04 9.05 -0.38
C GLN A 562 30.67 10.43 -0.95
N ALA A 563 29.46 10.92 -0.70
CA ALA A 563 28.99 12.22 -1.16
C ALA A 563 29.93 13.37 -0.74
N ALA A 564 30.42 13.37 0.51
CA ALA A 564 31.36 14.38 1.01
C ALA A 564 32.72 14.38 0.27
N TYR A 565 33.11 13.27 -0.36
CA TYR A 565 34.36 13.10 -1.11
C TYR A 565 34.19 13.22 -2.64
N THR A 566 33.02 12.84 -3.18
CA THR A 566 32.75 12.86 -4.63
C THR A 566 32.05 14.15 -5.07
N GLY A 567 31.20 14.73 -4.22
CA GLY A 567 30.27 15.81 -4.59
C GLY A 567 29.34 15.41 -5.74
N ASN A 568 28.73 16.40 -6.39
CA ASN A 568 27.89 16.21 -7.58
C ASN A 568 28.65 15.81 -8.86
N ALA A 569 29.98 15.74 -8.83
CA ALA A 569 30.76 15.28 -9.97
C ALA A 569 30.74 13.74 -10.01
N GLY A 570 30.00 13.18 -10.97
CA GLY A 570 29.99 11.75 -11.35
C GLY A 570 31.33 11.27 -11.92
N SER A 571 32.39 11.47 -11.14
CA SER A 571 33.79 11.36 -11.49
C SER A 571 34.41 10.10 -10.87
N SER A 572 35.34 9.50 -11.61
CA SER A 572 36.05 8.27 -11.28
C SER A 572 36.98 8.33 -10.05
N SER A 573 36.88 9.36 -9.20
CA SER A 573 37.60 9.43 -7.94
C SER A 573 36.87 8.59 -6.88
N SER A 574 37.34 7.36 -6.66
CA SER A 574 36.86 6.52 -5.56
C SER A 574 37.05 7.25 -4.21
N ALA A 575 35.97 7.44 -3.46
CA ALA A 575 36.08 7.78 -2.05
C ALA A 575 36.85 6.67 -1.31
N PRO A 576 37.61 6.97 -0.24
CA PRO A 576 38.18 5.94 0.62
C PRO A 576 37.07 5.03 1.17
N THR A 577 37.41 3.78 1.47
CA THR A 577 36.45 2.87 2.12
C THR A 577 36.20 3.35 3.55
N PHE A 578 35.00 3.86 3.82
CA PHE A 578 34.54 4.10 5.19
C PHE A 578 34.35 2.74 5.89
N PRO A 579 35.04 2.48 7.02
CA PRO A 579 35.00 1.17 7.67
C PRO A 579 33.62 0.92 8.32
N PRO A 580 32.97 -0.24 8.07
CA PRO A 580 31.73 -0.60 8.74
C PRO A 580 31.98 -0.71 10.24
N SER A 581 31.11 -0.07 11.02
CA SER A 581 31.34 0.14 12.45
C SER A 581 30.08 0.49 13.25
N ALA A 582 28.90 0.57 12.64
CA ALA A 582 27.63 0.80 13.34
C ALA A 582 27.42 -0.18 14.52
N SER A 583 27.79 -1.45 14.36
CA SER A 583 27.72 -2.46 15.43
C SER A 583 28.72 -2.23 16.58
N THR A 584 29.84 -1.56 16.32
CA THR A 584 30.83 -1.16 17.34
C THR A 584 30.46 0.16 18.00
N TRP A 585 29.72 1.03 17.30
CA TRP A 585 29.28 2.33 17.80
C TRP A 585 27.95 2.28 18.54
N ALA A 586 27.18 1.20 18.43
CA ALA A 586 25.96 0.99 19.21
C ALA A 586 26.19 1.08 20.74
N GLU A 587 27.42 0.82 21.20
CA GLU A 587 27.82 0.93 22.62
C GLU A 587 28.59 2.25 22.94
N ASP A 588 28.68 3.19 21.99
CA ASP A 588 29.32 4.50 22.18
C ASP A 588 28.44 5.41 23.05
N SER A 589 29.04 6.16 23.99
CA SER A 589 28.29 7.05 24.89
C SER A 589 27.56 8.18 24.16
N THR A 590 27.97 8.53 22.94
CA THR A 590 27.24 9.46 22.08
C THR A 590 25.92 8.89 21.55
N VAL A 591 25.82 7.57 21.33
CA VAL A 591 24.57 6.88 20.98
C VAL A 591 23.65 6.82 22.19
N ALA A 592 24.17 6.39 23.34
CA ALA A 592 23.39 6.35 24.59
C ALA A 592 22.80 7.73 24.97
N ALA A 593 23.50 8.83 24.66
CA ALA A 593 23.00 10.19 24.89
C ALA A 593 21.85 10.58 23.94
N LEU A 594 21.83 10.06 22.71
CA LEU A 594 20.75 10.29 21.72
C LEU A 594 19.55 9.37 21.93
N GLU A 595 19.77 8.14 22.40
CA GLU A 595 18.72 7.19 22.79
C GLU A 595 17.98 7.61 24.07
N THR A 596 18.59 8.48 24.90
CA THR A 596 17.96 8.94 26.14
C THR A 596 16.98 10.08 25.88
N LEU A 597 15.74 9.73 25.61
CA LEU A 597 14.64 10.69 25.50
C LEU A 597 14.49 11.52 26.80
N PRO A 598 14.39 12.87 26.71
CA PRO A 598 14.19 13.72 27.88
C PRO A 598 12.87 13.43 28.61
N ALA A 599 12.87 13.55 29.94
CA ALA A 599 11.77 13.11 30.80
C ALA A 599 10.39 13.76 30.53
N ASN A 600 10.33 14.94 29.89
CA ASN A 600 9.07 15.56 29.47
C ASN A 600 8.47 14.93 28.21
N PHE A 601 9.29 14.22 27.41
CA PHE A 601 8.88 13.49 26.21
C PHE A 601 8.74 11.98 26.44
N THR A 602 9.37 11.39 27.45
CA THR A 602 9.35 9.94 27.68
C THR A 602 8.02 9.48 28.28
N ARG A 603 7.36 8.51 27.62
CA ARG A 603 6.11 7.89 28.07
C ARG A 603 6.27 7.26 29.46
N GLN A 604 5.36 7.59 30.37
CA GLN A 604 5.25 6.95 31.70
C GLN A 604 3.97 6.12 31.84
N SER A 605 2.94 6.39 31.03
CA SER A 605 1.70 5.62 31.04
C SER A 605 1.86 4.27 30.35
N LYS A 606 1.15 3.27 30.85
CA LYS A 606 0.99 2.00 30.17
C LYS A 606 0.00 2.12 29.01
N PHE A 607 0.01 1.13 28.14
CA PHE A 607 -0.90 0.97 27.01
C PHE A 607 -1.19 -0.52 26.81
N LEU A 608 -2.32 -0.85 26.18
CA LEU A 608 -2.71 -2.20 25.81
C LEU A 608 -2.76 -3.17 27.00
N GLU A 609 -3.15 -2.69 28.20
CA GLU A 609 -3.31 -3.54 29.39
C GLU A 609 -4.51 -4.50 29.28
N HIS A 610 -5.43 -4.27 28.34
CA HIS A 610 -6.56 -5.18 28.12
C HIS A 610 -6.09 -6.58 27.70
N ARG A 611 -6.74 -7.61 28.25
CA ARG A 611 -6.36 -9.02 28.07
C ARG A 611 -6.16 -9.45 26.61
N VAL A 612 -6.91 -8.86 25.67
CA VAL A 612 -6.83 -9.20 24.25
C VAL A 612 -5.41 -9.03 23.69
N PHE A 613 -4.70 -7.97 24.08
CA PHE A 613 -3.33 -7.68 23.63
C PHE A 613 -2.26 -8.49 24.37
N ASN A 614 -2.66 -9.38 25.28
CA ASN A 614 -1.80 -10.13 26.20
C ASN A 614 -2.11 -11.64 26.22
N SER A 615 -2.85 -12.14 25.21
CA SER A 615 -3.34 -13.54 25.17
C SER A 615 -3.05 -14.32 23.87
N TYR A 616 -2.50 -13.68 22.84
CA TYR A 616 -2.43 -14.26 21.48
C TYR A 616 -1.07 -14.05 20.80
N HIS A 617 0.02 -14.11 21.57
CA HIS A 617 1.40 -13.87 21.09
C HIS A 617 2.03 -15.10 20.43
N CYS A 618 1.54 -16.31 20.72
CA CYS A 618 1.92 -17.51 19.99
C CYS A 618 1.15 -17.59 18.67
N GLU A 619 1.82 -17.92 17.56
CA GLU A 619 1.20 -18.04 16.23
C GLU A 619 -0.04 -18.97 16.23
N HIS A 620 0.00 -20.07 16.99
CA HIS A 620 -1.13 -21.01 17.08
C HIS A 620 -2.31 -20.45 17.90
N GLU A 621 -2.05 -19.57 18.86
CA GLU A 621 -3.09 -18.87 19.62
C GLU A 621 -3.70 -17.74 18.81
N MET A 622 -2.87 -17.01 18.06
CA MET A 622 -3.32 -16.04 17.06
C MET A 622 -4.19 -16.71 15.98
N LEU A 623 -3.74 -17.80 15.37
CA LEU A 623 -4.50 -18.55 14.37
C LEU A 623 -5.91 -18.96 14.89
N ARG A 624 -5.97 -19.44 16.15
CA ARG A 624 -7.23 -19.74 16.84
C ARG A 624 -8.07 -18.49 17.15
N TYR A 625 -7.44 -17.34 17.37
CA TYR A 625 -8.16 -16.08 17.54
C TYR A 625 -8.79 -15.61 16.24
N LEU A 626 -7.98 -15.51 15.17
CA LEU A 626 -8.41 -15.12 13.83
C LEU A 626 -9.60 -15.97 13.36
N LYS A 627 -9.48 -17.31 13.47
CA LYS A 627 -10.55 -18.22 13.04
C LYS A 627 -11.81 -18.13 13.91
N ARG A 628 -11.68 -17.77 15.20
CA ARG A 628 -12.83 -17.54 16.10
C ARG A 628 -13.60 -16.27 15.75
N LEU A 629 -12.91 -15.22 15.30
CA LEU A 629 -13.54 -14.01 14.80
C LEU A 629 -14.19 -14.27 13.43
N GLU A 630 -13.45 -14.85 12.47
CA GLU A 630 -13.95 -15.20 11.14
C GLU A 630 -15.26 -16.00 11.20
N ASN A 631 -15.32 -17.04 12.04
CA ASN A 631 -16.51 -17.89 12.18
C ASN A 631 -17.73 -17.21 12.85
N ARG A 632 -17.63 -15.92 13.25
CA ARG A 632 -18.76 -15.11 13.74
C ARG A 632 -19.29 -14.13 12.69
N ASP A 633 -18.70 -14.11 11.51
CA ASP A 633 -19.01 -13.19 10.42
C ASP A 633 -19.58 -13.95 9.22
N LEU A 634 -20.77 -13.54 8.77
CA LEU A 634 -21.30 -14.00 7.48
C LEU A 634 -20.62 -13.23 6.35
N SER A 635 -20.02 -13.97 5.42
CA SER A 635 -19.25 -13.49 4.27
C SER A 635 -19.68 -14.20 2.98
N LEU A 636 -19.16 -13.79 1.81
CA LEU A 636 -19.50 -14.43 0.52
C LEU A 636 -19.00 -15.88 0.41
N CYS A 637 -18.13 -16.34 1.33
CA CYS A 637 -17.79 -17.76 1.48
C CYS A 637 -18.97 -18.63 1.93
N HIS A 638 -20.05 -18.03 2.45
CA HIS A 638 -21.19 -18.72 3.05
C HIS A 638 -22.42 -18.70 2.16
N SER A 639 -22.77 -17.52 1.63
CA SER A 639 -23.99 -17.30 0.86
C SER A 639 -23.95 -15.96 0.12
N MET A 640 -24.92 -15.75 -0.79
CA MET A 640 -25.19 -14.43 -1.36
C MET A 640 -25.52 -13.42 -0.24
N ILE A 641 -24.89 -12.24 -0.30
CA ILE A 641 -25.20 -11.09 0.55
C ILE A 641 -25.87 -10.02 -0.35
N PRO A 642 -27.20 -10.02 -0.53
CA PRO A 642 -27.89 -9.20 -1.54
C PRO A 642 -28.09 -7.75 -1.08
N LEU A 643 -27.01 -7.07 -0.72
CA LEU A 643 -27.04 -5.66 -0.33
C LEU A 643 -27.19 -4.77 -1.57
N GLY A 644 -28.39 -4.19 -1.73
CA GLY A 644 -28.66 -3.16 -2.72
C GLY A 644 -27.68 -1.99 -2.59
N SER A 645 -27.25 -1.42 -3.73
CA SER A 645 -26.21 -0.39 -3.82
C SER A 645 -24.79 -0.79 -3.35
N CYS A 646 -24.53 -2.05 -2.98
CA CYS A 646 -23.18 -2.52 -2.63
C CYS A 646 -22.53 -3.43 -3.68
N THR A 647 -23.30 -4.00 -4.61
CA THR A 647 -22.79 -4.84 -5.71
C THR A 647 -21.85 -5.96 -5.21
N MET A 648 -22.36 -6.79 -4.28
CA MET A 648 -21.63 -7.89 -3.64
C MET A 648 -21.39 -9.07 -4.61
N LYS A 649 -20.51 -8.85 -5.59
CA LYS A 649 -20.07 -9.80 -6.62
C LYS A 649 -18.89 -10.65 -6.16
N LEU A 650 -18.44 -11.56 -7.01
CA LEU A 650 -17.18 -12.30 -6.83
C LEU A 650 -15.99 -11.31 -6.71
N ASN A 651 -15.17 -11.51 -5.68
CA ASN A 651 -13.78 -11.05 -5.61
C ASN A 651 -12.91 -12.27 -5.96
N ALA A 652 -12.42 -12.37 -7.19
CA ALA A 652 -11.78 -13.60 -7.64
C ALA A 652 -10.36 -13.74 -7.07
N THR A 653 -9.97 -14.95 -6.68
CA THR A 653 -8.60 -15.22 -6.18
C THR A 653 -7.53 -14.72 -7.16
N THR A 654 -7.76 -14.90 -8.46
CA THR A 654 -6.90 -14.43 -9.55
C THR A 654 -6.74 -12.90 -9.57
N GLU A 655 -7.78 -12.13 -9.22
CA GLU A 655 -7.73 -10.67 -9.07
C GLU A 655 -7.00 -10.24 -7.79
N MET A 656 -7.11 -11.03 -6.72
CA MET A 656 -6.56 -10.72 -5.39
C MET A 656 -5.08 -11.07 -5.23
N ILE A 657 -4.56 -12.11 -5.92
CA ILE A 657 -3.16 -12.56 -5.81
C ILE A 657 -2.12 -11.43 -5.99
N PRO A 658 -2.25 -10.48 -6.94
CA PRO A 658 -1.23 -9.45 -7.15
C PRO A 658 -1.07 -8.44 -6.01
N ILE A 659 -2.06 -8.26 -5.13
CA ILE A 659 -2.03 -7.21 -4.11
C ILE A 659 -0.98 -7.45 -3.02
N THR A 660 -0.53 -8.70 -2.85
CA THR A 660 0.51 -9.10 -1.88
C THR A 660 1.87 -9.34 -2.52
N TRP A 661 2.04 -9.03 -3.81
CA TRP A 661 3.35 -9.07 -4.46
C TRP A 661 4.22 -7.88 -4.01
N PRO A 662 5.48 -8.09 -3.59
CA PRO A 662 6.39 -7.03 -3.17
C PRO A 662 6.47 -5.86 -4.16
N GLU A 663 6.48 -6.15 -5.46
CA GLU A 663 6.55 -5.13 -6.51
C GLU A 663 5.37 -4.14 -6.53
N PHE A 664 4.26 -4.44 -5.84
CA PHE A 664 3.16 -3.50 -5.58
C PHE A 664 3.05 -3.14 -4.09
N ALA A 665 3.18 -4.12 -3.19
CA ALA A 665 2.96 -3.97 -1.75
C ALA A 665 4.06 -3.17 -1.02
N ASP A 666 5.32 -3.29 -1.44
CA ASP A 666 6.47 -2.74 -0.71
C ASP A 666 7.01 -1.43 -1.34
N MET A 667 6.32 -0.91 -2.35
CA MET A 667 6.65 0.36 -2.99
C MET A 667 6.24 1.54 -2.10
N HIS A 668 7.16 2.47 -1.83
CA HIS A 668 6.88 3.71 -1.11
C HIS A 668 6.21 4.74 -2.06
N PRO A 669 5.11 5.43 -1.67
CA PRO A 669 4.36 6.32 -2.56
C PRO A 669 5.19 7.45 -3.19
N PHE A 670 6.18 7.96 -2.45
CA PHE A 670 7.05 9.05 -2.90
C PHE A 670 8.43 8.56 -3.41
N CYS A 671 8.56 7.29 -3.84
CA CYS A 671 9.77 6.87 -4.53
C CYS A 671 9.89 7.59 -5.90
N PRO A 672 11.11 7.72 -6.45
CA PRO A 672 11.33 8.25 -7.80
C PRO A 672 10.46 7.55 -8.86
N VAL A 673 9.86 8.33 -9.77
CA VAL A 673 8.82 7.85 -10.71
C VAL A 673 9.35 6.78 -11.69
N ASP A 674 10.64 6.83 -12.01
CA ASP A 674 11.33 5.83 -12.83
C ASP A 674 11.40 4.45 -12.15
N GLN A 675 11.31 4.39 -10.82
CA GLN A 675 11.18 3.14 -10.05
C GLN A 675 9.76 2.58 -10.05
N ALA A 676 8.75 3.36 -10.47
CA ALA A 676 7.34 3.00 -10.43
C ALA A 676 6.73 2.72 -11.83
N ALA A 677 7.55 2.33 -12.82
CA ALA A 677 7.13 2.17 -14.21
C ALA A 677 6.01 1.13 -14.43
N GLY A 678 5.91 0.12 -13.56
CA GLY A 678 4.81 -0.85 -13.53
C GLY A 678 3.49 -0.23 -13.06
N PHE A 679 3.53 0.60 -12.01
CA PHE A 679 2.39 1.41 -11.57
C PHE A 679 1.95 2.42 -12.63
N GLN A 680 2.89 3.12 -13.28
CA GLN A 680 2.57 4.04 -14.37
C GLN A 680 1.85 3.34 -15.54
N GLN A 681 2.28 2.12 -15.88
CA GLN A 681 1.56 1.30 -16.85
C GLN A 681 0.17 0.89 -16.34
N LEU A 682 0.04 0.44 -15.08
CA LEU A 682 -1.23 0.05 -14.47
C LEU A 682 -2.26 1.19 -14.53
N PHE A 683 -1.88 2.40 -14.13
CA PHE A 683 -2.77 3.56 -14.17
C PHE A 683 -3.17 3.93 -15.59
N HIS A 684 -2.24 3.94 -16.54
CA HIS A 684 -2.53 4.22 -17.95
C HIS A 684 -3.50 3.20 -18.56
N ASP A 685 -3.20 1.91 -18.36
CA ASP A 685 -3.97 0.78 -18.87
C ASP A 685 -5.38 0.72 -18.26
N LEU A 686 -5.53 1.01 -16.96
CA LEU A 686 -6.82 1.06 -16.29
C LEU A 686 -7.62 2.32 -16.67
N ALA A 687 -6.98 3.48 -16.80
CA ALA A 687 -7.64 4.71 -17.22
C ALA A 687 -8.27 4.56 -18.62
N GLN A 688 -7.55 3.97 -19.58
CA GLN A 688 -8.10 3.70 -20.92
C GLN A 688 -9.35 2.83 -20.88
N GLN A 689 -9.33 1.75 -20.09
CA GLN A 689 -10.49 0.86 -19.93
C GLN A 689 -11.67 1.57 -19.27
N LEU A 690 -11.43 2.35 -18.22
CA LEU A 690 -12.48 3.12 -17.54
C LEU A 690 -13.06 4.23 -18.42
N CYS A 691 -12.25 4.94 -19.22
CA CYS A 691 -12.73 5.89 -20.22
C CYS A 691 -13.61 5.19 -21.28
N ALA A 692 -13.20 4.02 -21.79
CA ALA A 692 -13.98 3.25 -22.76
C ALA A 692 -15.34 2.78 -22.20
N VAL A 693 -15.38 2.39 -20.92
CA VAL A 693 -16.62 1.98 -20.21
C VAL A 693 -17.53 3.18 -19.94
N THR A 694 -17.00 4.29 -19.43
CA THR A 694 -17.79 5.43 -18.94
C THR A 694 -18.11 6.49 -19.98
N GLY A 695 -17.30 6.60 -21.04
CA GLY A 695 -17.40 7.68 -22.02
C GLY A 695 -16.75 9.01 -21.59
N PHE A 696 -16.03 9.05 -20.45
CA PHE A 696 -15.22 10.21 -20.06
C PHE A 696 -13.87 10.24 -20.78
N ASP A 697 -13.30 11.45 -20.93
CA ASP A 697 -11.99 11.64 -21.56
C ASP A 697 -10.80 11.26 -20.65
N ALA A 698 -10.96 11.34 -19.32
CA ALA A 698 -9.89 11.12 -18.35
C ALA A 698 -10.39 10.55 -17.02
N VAL A 699 -9.47 9.94 -16.25
CA VAL A 699 -9.71 9.39 -14.90
C VAL A 699 -8.66 9.89 -13.93
N SER A 700 -9.07 10.19 -12.69
CA SER A 700 -8.16 10.42 -11.56
C SER A 700 -8.31 9.30 -10.53
N PHE A 701 -7.19 8.69 -10.14
CA PHE A 701 -7.14 7.62 -9.13
C PHE A 701 -6.86 8.11 -7.71
N GLN A 702 -6.66 9.42 -7.51
CA GLN A 702 -6.38 9.99 -6.20
C GLN A 702 -7.54 9.81 -5.17
N PRO A 703 -8.83 9.87 -5.55
CA PRO A 703 -9.91 9.68 -4.58
C PRO A 703 -10.04 8.21 -4.13
N ASN A 704 -9.65 7.94 -2.90
CA ASN A 704 -9.60 6.59 -2.29
C ASN A 704 -10.95 6.08 -1.72
N SER A 705 -12.06 6.70 -2.10
CA SER A 705 -13.43 6.18 -1.88
C SER A 705 -14.43 6.85 -2.82
N GLY A 706 -15.62 6.27 -3.00
CA GLY A 706 -16.70 6.89 -3.79
C GLY A 706 -17.07 8.29 -3.28
N ALA A 707 -17.19 8.47 -1.97
CA ALA A 707 -17.45 9.77 -1.34
C ALA A 707 -16.31 10.79 -1.53
N ALA A 708 -15.05 10.33 -1.59
CA ALA A 708 -13.93 11.19 -1.97
C ALA A 708 -14.00 11.56 -3.47
N GLY A 709 -14.45 10.64 -4.33
CA GLY A 709 -14.68 10.87 -5.76
C GLY A 709 -15.77 11.91 -6.02
N GLU A 710 -16.90 11.82 -5.32
CA GLU A 710 -17.96 12.83 -5.32
C GLU A 710 -17.42 14.21 -4.91
N TYR A 711 -16.67 14.29 -3.80
CA TYR A 711 -16.06 15.53 -3.35
C TYR A 711 -15.08 16.11 -4.37
N ALA A 712 -14.20 15.28 -4.94
CA ALA A 712 -13.24 15.70 -5.95
C ALA A 712 -13.93 16.19 -7.23
N GLY A 713 -15.00 15.51 -7.68
CA GLY A 713 -15.81 15.93 -8.82
C GLY A 713 -16.49 17.28 -8.59
N LEU A 714 -17.11 17.49 -7.42
CA LEU A 714 -17.72 18.77 -7.06
C LEU A 714 -16.69 19.91 -6.96
N MET A 715 -15.50 19.64 -6.41
CA MET A 715 -14.41 20.62 -6.38
C MET A 715 -13.89 20.95 -7.79
N ALA A 716 -13.81 19.97 -8.70
CA ALA A 716 -13.46 20.20 -10.10
C ALA A 716 -14.51 21.04 -10.84
N ILE A 717 -15.81 20.79 -10.61
CA ILE A 717 -16.91 21.60 -11.15
C ILE A 717 -16.84 23.05 -10.63
N ARG A 718 -16.59 23.23 -9.33
CA ARG A 718 -16.40 24.56 -8.71
C ARG A 718 -15.19 25.29 -9.31
N ALA A 719 -14.06 24.59 -9.51
CA ALA A 719 -12.87 25.16 -10.15
C ALA A 719 -13.13 25.54 -11.62
N TYR A 720 -13.89 24.73 -12.36
CA TYR A 720 -14.32 25.02 -13.73
C TYR A 720 -15.17 26.30 -13.79
N HIS A 721 -16.19 26.44 -12.95
CA HIS A 721 -16.98 27.69 -12.90
C HIS A 721 -16.13 28.89 -12.49
N ALA A 722 -15.21 28.74 -11.52
CA ALA A 722 -14.30 29.82 -11.12
C ALA A 722 -13.39 30.27 -12.28
N ALA A 723 -12.82 29.33 -13.04
CA ALA A 723 -12.00 29.62 -14.22
C ALA A 723 -12.77 30.37 -15.33
N ASN A 724 -14.09 30.16 -15.42
CA ASN A 724 -14.98 30.85 -16.36
C ASN A 724 -15.57 32.17 -15.82
N GLY A 725 -15.15 32.65 -14.64
CA GLY A 725 -15.71 33.85 -14.01
C GLY A 725 -17.09 33.65 -13.36
N GLU A 726 -17.55 32.39 -13.27
CA GLU A 726 -18.87 32.00 -12.77
C GLU A 726 -18.84 31.49 -11.32
N ALA A 727 -17.83 31.86 -10.52
CA ALA A 727 -17.64 31.41 -9.13
C ALA A 727 -18.85 31.63 -8.19
N HIS A 728 -19.82 32.46 -8.60
CA HIS A 728 -21.10 32.65 -7.91
C HIS A 728 -22.06 31.45 -8.04
N ARG A 729 -21.83 30.51 -8.96
CA ARG A 729 -22.62 29.28 -9.12
C ARG A 729 -22.22 28.25 -8.06
N ASN A 730 -22.98 28.17 -6.99
CA ASN A 730 -22.71 27.31 -5.83
C ASN A 730 -23.92 26.50 -5.34
N VAL A 731 -24.96 26.37 -6.18
CA VAL A 731 -26.13 25.51 -5.93
C VAL A 731 -25.89 24.15 -6.59
N CYS A 732 -26.13 23.07 -5.84
CA CYS A 732 -26.03 21.67 -6.27
C CYS A 732 -27.30 20.91 -5.87
#